data_AF-A0A3G6TL84-F1
#
_entry.id   AF-A0A3G6TL84-F1
#
_cell.length_a   1.000
_cell.length_b   1.000
_cell.length_c   1.000
_cell.angle_alpha   90.00
_cell.angle_beta   90.00
_cell.angle_gamma   90.00
#
_symmetry.space_group_name_H-M   'P 1'
#
loop_
_entity.id
_entity.type
_entity.pdbx_description
1 polymer ?
#
loop_
_entity_poly.entity_id
_entity_poly.type
_entity_poly.pdbx_seq_one_letter_code
_entity_poly.pdbx_strand_id
1 'polypeptide(L)'
;MFFVDIDYPYEKLIKLIHHNQKQWGGRYNPIIPVKEGAIVQNYLDMIKHYDPDYIFYSNSVDPDVVRKLGYFNPTGYFNLEKEPRELDTLGVDALYLVSQFEHGYSILLSEGIDKTESPLLDFFHTNFGLHSNASIGEEKITKRLNQIRITKDNFDELNQIIYLHKPIIQSFLSRRHLNTKILRSFGHTSYESSEIVITKDKSSTIDLLYYWNRQLFQCYNVFYFTIEELQLVTQDQYFGDVLSNLTSSNTIEVISFTLKKEEVEDLMQKHLRPLVPHKTIRYKEVQNFPFTVSDSKGLHEYQYEERQSIQTLVSEENLLFIPPLSFADKIGFYPQKWAIDIEIYQINKPNRNLLRFPLTTNTQYIVKAMDGRISKNRNISYYVQNSAADSGSVKIDIPEFSVLLQQLILSPVFQGTTFNTKYVAIGPHDSSNRLLSFIRTFKDDFHVIDDFFKDKFWVDVFVELCTSEKPAGDAISFLDIFRKCTKVYEDHVGLLGTREQTFANSENLSLGLKQLLKTLCELSIFLQGFKLKCTKCSSIFWYHLRDTSNTVNCKGCLKDFNIPIEAEFSYKLNDLIKNNIFQSKTQRDGNLTVIRTLVNFAIRKSNRSFSYSPQLNLYADVHSRKPANEIDVVALVDGKFIIGEAKHSSKEFSANSNKSLDSLIEIAKDIRPDKIVLSCYKNEYGKLEKARKYLQHSFSKEDYIPDIEELLLHEPDYFDLRGSKYFYY
;
A
#
# COMPACT_ATOMS: atom_id res chain seq x y z
N MET A 1 5.18 17.72 1.51
CA MET A 1 6.62 17.57 1.84
C MET A 1 7.42 18.43 0.88
N PHE A 2 8.50 19.06 1.33
CA PHE A 2 9.26 20.04 0.55
C PHE A 2 10.70 19.56 0.36
N PHE A 3 11.23 19.66 -0.86
CA PHE A 3 12.63 19.40 -1.19
C PHE A 3 13.25 20.71 -1.65
N VAL A 4 14.15 21.26 -0.86
CA VAL A 4 14.75 22.58 -1.13
C VAL A 4 16.25 22.43 -1.33
N ASP A 5 16.83 23.28 -2.16
CA ASP A 5 18.28 23.40 -2.23
C ASP A 5 18.87 23.73 -0.86
N ILE A 6 20.07 23.24 -0.58
CA ILE A 6 20.77 23.62 0.65
C ILE A 6 21.05 25.14 0.70
N ASP A 7 21.23 25.77 -0.46
CA ASP A 7 21.45 27.21 -0.63
C ASP A 7 20.12 27.97 -0.87
N TYR A 8 18.97 27.36 -0.54
CA TYR A 8 17.68 28.01 -0.70
C TYR A 8 17.62 29.32 0.13
N PRO A 9 17.19 30.46 -0.44
CA PRO A 9 17.26 31.74 0.27
C PRO A 9 16.50 31.76 1.59
N TYR A 10 17.12 32.30 2.64
CA TYR A 10 16.54 32.41 3.98
C TYR A 10 15.13 33.02 3.96
N GLU A 11 14.96 34.16 3.28
CA GLU A 11 13.69 34.86 3.17
C GLU A 11 12.58 34.04 2.51
N LYS A 12 12.94 33.12 1.60
CA LYS A 12 11.97 32.20 1.00
C LYS A 12 11.65 31.04 1.93
N LEU A 13 12.65 30.51 2.63
CA LEU A 13 12.47 29.41 3.58
C LEU A 13 11.62 29.82 4.77
N ILE A 14 11.87 31.00 5.35
CA ILE A 14 11.12 31.48 6.51
C ILE A 14 9.65 31.76 6.13
N LYS A 15 9.38 32.33 4.95
CA LYS A 15 8.02 32.51 4.42
C LYS A 15 7.30 31.17 4.23
N LEU A 16 8.01 30.16 3.72
CA LEU A 16 7.47 28.81 3.58
C LEU A 16 7.10 28.21 4.95
N ILE A 17 7.96 28.39 5.95
CA ILE A 17 7.73 27.98 7.34
C ILE A 17 6.48 28.67 7.91
N HIS A 18 6.38 29.99 7.79
CA HIS A 18 5.22 30.76 8.26
C HIS A 18 3.93 30.31 7.56
N HIS A 19 3.97 30.06 6.26
CA HIS A 19 2.83 29.51 5.53
C HIS A 19 2.40 28.14 6.07
N ASN A 20 3.36 27.24 6.32
CA ASN A 20 3.05 25.92 6.89
C ASN A 20 2.53 26.01 8.33
N GLN A 21 3.00 26.96 9.14
CA GLN A 21 2.50 27.17 10.51
C GLN A 21 1.02 27.55 10.56
N LYS A 22 0.51 28.23 9.52
CA LYS A 22 -0.92 28.55 9.37
C LYS A 22 -1.79 27.34 9.06
N GLN A 23 -1.23 26.23 8.59
CA GLN A 23 -2.00 25.06 8.19
C GLN A 23 -2.07 24.02 9.31
N TRP A 24 -3.23 23.38 9.47
CA TRP A 24 -3.44 22.26 10.38
C TRP A 24 -2.46 21.13 10.06
N GLY A 25 -1.66 20.72 11.05
CA GLY A 25 -0.60 19.73 10.88
C GLY A 25 0.60 20.20 10.06
N GLY A 26 0.58 21.41 9.49
CA GLY A 26 1.61 21.90 8.57
C GLY A 26 2.99 22.03 9.20
N ARG A 27 3.05 22.22 10.52
CA ARG A 27 4.28 22.17 11.34
C ARG A 27 5.07 20.86 11.20
N TYR A 28 4.41 19.79 10.78
CA TYR A 28 5.00 18.46 10.59
C TYR A 28 5.28 18.14 9.12
N ASN A 29 5.18 19.12 8.22
CA ASN A 29 5.59 18.93 6.84
C ASN A 29 7.13 18.98 6.75
N PRO A 30 7.80 17.89 6.36
CA PRO A 30 9.25 17.88 6.31
C PRO A 30 9.80 18.81 5.22
N ILE A 31 10.90 19.51 5.52
CA ILE A 31 11.67 20.31 4.55
C ILE A 31 13.04 19.65 4.37
N ILE A 32 13.25 19.01 3.24
CA ILE A 32 14.40 18.16 2.97
C ILE A 32 15.44 18.96 2.17
N PRO A 33 16.64 19.23 2.74
CA PRO A 33 17.71 19.86 1.99
C PRO A 33 18.30 18.88 0.97
N VAL A 34 18.51 19.38 -0.24
CA VAL A 34 19.13 18.70 -1.36
C VAL A 34 20.39 19.46 -1.73
N LYS A 35 21.52 18.77 -1.81
CA LYS A 35 22.80 19.37 -2.21
C LYS A 35 23.30 18.65 -3.45
N GLU A 36 23.53 19.40 -4.53
CA GLU A 36 24.09 18.86 -5.78
C GLU A 36 23.30 17.64 -6.31
N GLY A 37 21.96 17.66 -6.18
CA GLY A 37 21.09 16.56 -6.59
C GLY A 37 21.11 15.33 -5.67
N ALA A 38 21.77 15.40 -4.50
CA ALA A 38 21.83 14.33 -3.52
C ALA A 38 21.10 14.70 -2.21
N ILE A 39 20.44 13.71 -1.61
CA ILE A 39 19.81 13.81 -0.30
C ILE A 39 20.68 13.00 0.68
N VAL A 40 21.03 13.61 1.82
CA VAL A 40 21.83 12.96 2.86
C VAL A 40 21.08 11.74 3.42
N GLN A 41 21.81 10.66 3.70
CA GLN A 41 21.25 9.37 4.12
C GLN A 41 20.29 9.48 5.32
N ASN A 42 20.61 10.28 6.33
CA ASN A 42 19.74 10.46 7.51
C ASN A 42 18.37 11.04 7.15
N TYR A 43 18.30 11.94 6.15
CA TYR A 43 17.03 12.42 5.63
C TYR A 43 16.29 11.32 4.84
N LEU A 44 16.99 10.51 4.05
CA LEU A 44 16.39 9.37 3.35
C LEU A 44 15.77 8.35 4.32
N ASP A 45 16.40 8.12 5.46
CA ASP A 45 15.88 7.21 6.49
C ASP A 45 14.66 7.79 7.20
N MET A 46 14.68 9.10 7.51
CA MET A 46 13.55 9.81 8.09
C MET A 46 12.32 9.81 7.17
N ILE A 47 12.48 10.14 5.88
CA ILE A 47 11.33 10.34 4.98
C ILE A 47 10.59 9.05 4.62
N LYS A 48 11.20 7.86 4.79
CA LYS A 48 10.55 6.55 4.56
C LYS A 48 9.28 6.35 5.40
N HIS A 49 9.17 7.08 6.52
CA HIS A 49 8.05 7.05 7.45
C HIS A 49 6.87 7.96 7.07
N TYR A 50 7.03 8.79 6.03
CA TYR A 50 6.00 9.71 5.55
C TYR A 50 5.41 9.22 4.22
N ASP A 51 4.18 9.63 3.96
CA ASP A 51 3.48 9.41 2.69
C ASP A 51 2.72 10.70 2.32
N PRO A 52 3.42 11.72 1.80
CA PRO A 52 2.83 13.04 1.56
C PRO A 52 1.87 13.04 0.37
N ASP A 53 0.80 13.84 0.47
CA ASP A 53 -0.13 14.07 -0.64
C ASP A 53 0.53 14.80 -1.81
N TYR A 54 1.39 15.78 -1.49
CA TYR A 54 2.07 16.61 -2.48
C TYR A 54 3.56 16.70 -2.16
N ILE A 55 4.34 16.68 -3.23
CA ILE A 55 5.77 16.95 -3.21
C ILE A 55 5.99 18.34 -3.80
N PHE A 56 6.67 19.20 -3.04
CA PHE A 56 7.12 20.49 -3.51
C PHE A 56 8.63 20.48 -3.66
N TYR A 57 9.16 21.20 -4.64
CA TYR A 57 10.59 21.29 -4.88
C TYR A 57 11.02 22.69 -5.30
N SER A 58 12.23 23.13 -4.94
CA SER A 58 12.80 24.39 -5.44
C SER A 58 13.38 24.24 -6.85
N ASN A 59 13.55 25.35 -7.57
CA ASN A 59 14.02 25.38 -8.96
C ASN A 59 15.30 24.58 -9.27
N SER A 60 16.24 24.51 -8.34
CA SER A 60 17.50 23.78 -8.50
C SER A 60 17.42 22.30 -8.15
N VAL A 61 16.29 21.83 -7.63
CA VAL A 61 16.05 20.42 -7.33
C VAL A 61 15.37 19.76 -8.51
N ASP A 62 16.04 18.79 -9.10
CA ASP A 62 15.45 17.93 -10.13
C ASP A 62 14.38 17.01 -9.49
N PRO A 63 13.09 17.12 -9.89
CA PRO A 63 12.04 16.26 -9.34
C PRO A 63 12.28 14.76 -9.61
N ASP A 64 13.06 14.39 -10.64
CA ASP A 64 13.35 12.98 -10.95
C ASP A 64 14.21 12.32 -9.87
N VAL A 65 15.05 13.09 -9.17
CA VAL A 65 15.78 12.61 -7.97
C VAL A 65 14.79 12.13 -6.92
N VAL A 66 13.69 12.87 -6.71
CA VAL A 66 12.66 12.53 -5.72
C VAL A 66 11.77 11.38 -6.21
N ARG A 67 11.41 11.36 -7.50
CA ARG A 67 10.60 10.28 -8.10
C ARG A 67 11.28 8.91 -7.98
N LYS A 68 12.59 8.85 -8.25
CA LYS A 68 13.41 7.63 -8.19
C LYS A 68 13.55 7.04 -6.80
N LEU A 69 13.22 7.78 -5.73
CA LEU A 69 13.21 7.23 -4.38
C LEU A 69 12.16 6.11 -4.22
N GLY A 70 11.04 6.18 -4.95
CA GLY A 70 9.97 5.17 -4.87
C GLY A 70 9.31 5.05 -3.47
N TYR A 71 9.50 6.03 -2.58
CA TYR A 71 9.00 5.98 -1.21
C TYR A 71 7.55 6.43 -1.05
N PHE A 72 7.02 7.18 -2.02
CA PHE A 72 5.77 7.93 -1.94
C PHE A 72 4.87 7.64 -3.14
N ASN A 73 3.57 7.93 -2.98
CA ASN A 73 2.62 7.99 -4.10
C ASN A 73 1.83 9.31 -4.05
N PRO A 74 2.46 10.45 -4.34
CA PRO A 74 1.81 11.76 -4.25
C PRO A 74 0.87 11.99 -5.45
N THR A 75 -0.03 12.95 -5.31
CA THR A 75 -0.91 13.46 -6.36
C THR A 75 -0.18 14.41 -7.32
N GLY A 76 1.01 14.90 -6.95
CA GLY A 76 1.80 15.70 -7.87
C GLY A 76 3.10 16.23 -7.30
N TYR A 77 3.90 16.79 -8.21
CA TYR A 77 5.19 17.42 -7.97
C TYR A 77 5.11 18.88 -8.41
N PHE A 78 5.30 19.81 -7.48
CA PHE A 78 5.10 21.24 -7.72
C PHE A 78 6.36 22.04 -7.43
N ASN A 79 6.70 22.93 -8.35
CA ASN A 79 7.82 23.83 -8.18
C ASN A 79 7.41 25.03 -7.31
N LEU A 80 8.19 25.33 -6.27
CA LEU A 80 7.89 26.37 -5.29
C LEU A 80 7.92 27.78 -5.88
N GLU A 81 8.75 28.03 -6.90
CA GLU A 81 8.93 29.34 -7.51
C GLU A 81 8.03 29.60 -8.72
N LYS A 82 7.33 28.58 -9.23
CA LYS A 82 6.42 28.72 -10.37
C LYS A 82 4.97 29.02 -9.97
N GLU A 83 4.76 29.54 -8.75
CA GLU A 83 3.45 29.72 -8.11
C GLU A 83 2.57 28.48 -8.28
N PRO A 84 2.68 27.47 -7.38
CA PRO A 84 1.74 26.33 -7.42
C PRO A 84 0.31 26.87 -7.43
N ARG A 85 -0.61 26.17 -8.10
CA ARG A 85 -2.01 26.60 -8.10
C ARG A 85 -2.44 26.72 -6.64
N GLU A 86 -3.15 27.79 -6.30
CA GLU A 86 -3.57 28.06 -4.92
C GLU A 86 -4.19 26.81 -4.26
N LEU A 87 -5.01 26.09 -5.04
CA LEU A 87 -5.66 24.80 -4.72
C LEU A 87 -4.73 23.64 -4.31
N ASP A 88 -3.46 23.67 -4.73
CA ASP A 88 -2.45 22.65 -4.41
C ASP A 88 -1.74 22.96 -3.08
N THR A 89 -1.82 24.22 -2.61
CA THR A 89 -1.26 24.68 -1.33
C THR A 89 -2.30 24.88 -0.23
N LEU A 90 -3.58 24.65 -0.52
CA LEU A 90 -4.65 24.73 0.48
C LEU A 90 -4.49 23.62 1.52
N GLY A 91 -4.58 24.02 2.79
CA GLY A 91 -4.82 23.12 3.92
C GLY A 91 -6.11 23.52 4.63
N VAL A 92 -6.19 23.23 5.93
CA VAL A 92 -7.19 23.82 6.83
C VAL A 92 -6.46 24.81 7.72
N ASP A 93 -6.90 26.06 7.79
CA ASP A 93 -6.28 27.07 8.65
C ASP A 93 -6.33 26.61 10.14
N ALA A 94 -5.16 26.54 10.76
CA ALA A 94 -4.97 26.07 12.14
C ALA A 94 -5.72 26.95 13.15
N LEU A 95 -6.07 28.19 12.81
CA LEU A 95 -6.88 29.06 13.66
C LEU A 95 -8.27 28.47 13.93
N TYR A 96 -8.80 27.60 13.07
CA TYR A 96 -10.07 26.90 13.35
C TYR A 96 -9.99 26.00 14.59
N LEU A 97 -8.79 25.54 15.01
CA LEU A 97 -8.60 24.74 16.23
C LEU A 97 -8.87 25.54 17.52
N VAL A 98 -8.99 26.87 17.43
CA VAL A 98 -9.44 27.68 18.57
C VAL A 98 -10.83 27.29 19.05
N SER A 99 -11.62 26.60 18.21
CA SER A 99 -12.93 26.00 18.51
C SER A 99 -12.92 24.99 19.69
N GLN A 100 -11.75 24.44 20.00
CA GLN A 100 -11.55 23.47 21.08
C GLN A 100 -11.37 24.14 22.46
N PHE A 101 -11.21 25.47 22.50
CA PHE A 101 -10.99 26.21 23.74
C PHE A 101 -12.29 26.81 24.28
N GLU A 102 -12.34 27.15 25.56
CA GLU A 102 -13.51 27.78 26.18
C GLU A 102 -13.48 29.32 26.06
N HIS A 103 -14.59 29.99 26.37
CA HIS A 103 -14.75 31.46 26.22
C HIS A 103 -13.75 32.29 27.07
N GLY A 104 -13.17 31.70 28.12
CA GLY A 104 -12.23 32.39 29.00
C GLY A 104 -10.79 32.49 28.47
N TYR A 105 -10.46 31.81 27.37
CA TYR A 105 -9.12 31.88 26.79
C TYR A 105 -8.93 33.18 26.00
N SER A 106 -7.70 33.72 26.05
CA SER A 106 -7.32 34.89 25.28
C SER A 106 -6.59 34.50 23.99
N ILE A 107 -6.65 35.33 22.96
CA ILE A 107 -5.86 35.18 21.74
C ILE A 107 -5.35 36.53 21.26
N LEU A 108 -4.14 36.55 20.71
CA LEU A 108 -3.55 37.76 20.14
C LEU A 108 -4.05 37.94 18.70
N LEU A 109 -4.47 39.15 18.37
CA LEU A 109 -4.80 39.57 17.00
C LEU A 109 -4.04 40.87 16.69
N SER A 110 -3.28 40.86 15.62
CA SER A 110 -2.48 42.02 15.21
C SER A 110 -3.28 43.00 14.38
N GLU A 111 -2.95 44.29 14.53
CA GLU A 111 -3.52 45.37 13.74
C GLU A 111 -2.42 46.38 13.37
N GLY A 112 -1.93 46.28 12.15
CA GLY A 112 -0.95 47.19 11.56
C GLY A 112 0.44 47.10 12.17
N ILE A 113 0.84 45.95 12.72
CA ILE A 113 2.13 45.81 13.41
C ILE A 113 3.34 45.79 12.45
N ASP A 114 3.09 45.64 11.15
CA ASP A 114 4.10 45.87 10.10
C ASP A 114 4.67 47.30 10.13
N LYS A 115 3.96 48.24 10.76
CA LYS A 115 4.38 49.64 10.93
C LYS A 115 5.27 49.89 12.15
N THR A 116 5.53 48.87 12.97
CA THR A 116 6.25 49.01 14.24
C THR A 116 7.77 49.14 14.06
N GLU A 117 8.32 48.87 12.86
CA GLU A 117 9.77 48.95 12.56
C GLU A 117 10.66 48.19 13.58
N SER A 118 10.10 47.19 14.27
CA SER A 118 10.81 46.42 15.29
C SER A 118 11.50 45.20 14.68
N PRO A 119 12.78 44.93 14.99
CA PRO A 119 13.48 43.72 14.57
C PRO A 119 12.91 42.45 15.21
N LEU A 120 12.07 42.55 16.25
CA LEU A 120 11.42 41.41 16.90
C LEU A 120 10.16 40.91 16.17
N LEU A 121 9.71 41.57 15.10
CA LEU A 121 8.53 41.14 14.35
C LEU A 121 8.68 39.70 13.82
N ASP A 122 9.84 39.38 13.23
CA ASP A 122 10.11 38.04 12.72
C ASP A 122 10.22 36.99 13.84
N PHE A 123 10.80 37.37 14.98
CA PHE A 123 10.82 36.54 16.17
C PHE A 123 9.41 36.15 16.64
N PHE A 124 8.52 37.12 16.81
CA PHE A 124 7.14 36.87 17.26
C PHE A 124 6.31 36.13 16.20
N HIS A 125 6.53 36.43 14.93
CA HIS A 125 5.88 35.69 13.84
C HIS A 125 6.32 34.22 13.84
N THR A 126 7.63 33.95 13.89
CA THR A 126 8.19 32.59 13.81
C THR A 126 7.83 31.74 15.03
N ASN A 127 7.95 32.31 16.23
CA ASN A 127 7.79 31.55 17.47
C ASN A 127 6.35 31.55 17.99
N PHE A 128 5.57 32.61 17.74
CA PHE A 128 4.22 32.75 18.30
C PHE A 128 3.10 32.76 17.24
N GLY A 129 3.44 32.89 15.95
CA GLY A 129 2.45 32.96 14.86
C GLY A 129 1.78 34.32 14.77
N LEU A 130 2.43 35.39 15.23
CA LEU A 130 1.87 36.74 15.18
C LEU A 130 2.07 37.34 13.78
N HIS A 131 0.99 37.41 12.99
CA HIS A 131 1.01 37.99 11.64
C HIS A 131 0.90 39.52 11.65
N SER A 132 1.21 40.18 10.55
CA SER A 132 1.18 41.66 10.46
C SER A 132 -0.22 42.26 10.66
N ASN A 133 -1.26 41.59 10.18
CA ASN A 133 -2.64 42.04 10.25
C ASN A 133 -3.58 40.85 10.39
N ALA A 134 -4.49 40.92 11.34
CA ALA A 134 -5.60 39.99 11.43
C ALA A 134 -6.62 40.28 10.32
N SER A 135 -7.09 39.23 9.66
CA SER A 135 -8.16 39.37 8.66
C SER A 135 -9.53 39.40 9.32
N ILE A 136 -10.55 39.90 8.61
CA ILE A 136 -11.97 39.81 9.04
C ILE A 136 -12.36 38.35 9.35
N GLY A 137 -11.83 37.39 8.59
CA GLY A 137 -12.05 35.96 8.83
C GLY A 137 -11.49 35.52 10.18
N GLU A 138 -10.28 35.93 10.53
CA GLU A 138 -9.63 35.58 11.81
C GLU A 138 -10.41 36.14 13.01
N GLU A 139 -10.89 37.39 12.90
CA GLU A 139 -11.74 38.00 13.93
C GLU A 139 -13.04 37.23 14.12
N LYS A 140 -13.65 36.74 13.03
CA LYS A 140 -14.90 35.97 13.11
C LYS A 140 -14.69 34.56 13.67
N ILE A 141 -13.59 33.90 13.30
CA ILE A 141 -13.21 32.57 13.84
C ILE A 141 -12.99 32.66 15.35
N THR A 142 -12.33 33.73 15.80
CA THR A 142 -11.91 33.90 17.20
C THR A 142 -12.89 34.67 18.08
N LYS A 143 -14.04 35.12 17.54
CA LYS A 143 -15.02 36.02 18.19
C LYS A 143 -15.51 35.62 19.58
N ARG A 144 -15.41 34.34 19.92
CA ARG A 144 -15.88 33.76 21.20
C ARG A 144 -14.81 33.78 22.29
N LEU A 145 -13.57 34.09 21.92
CA LEU A 145 -12.42 34.21 22.82
C LEU A 145 -12.20 35.67 23.19
N ASN A 146 -11.41 35.90 24.24
CA ASN A 146 -10.95 37.24 24.57
C ASN A 146 -9.86 37.70 23.58
N GLN A 147 -10.23 38.58 22.65
CA GLN A 147 -9.32 39.10 21.63
C GLN A 147 -8.47 40.23 22.20
N ILE A 148 -7.15 40.02 22.26
CA ILE A 148 -6.19 41.05 22.66
C ILE A 148 -5.57 41.63 21.39
N ARG A 149 -5.86 42.91 21.13
CA ARG A 149 -5.36 43.63 19.96
C ARG A 149 -3.92 44.06 20.19
N ILE A 150 -3.02 43.62 19.31
CA ILE A 150 -1.63 44.08 19.28
C ILE A 150 -1.52 45.10 18.15
N THR A 151 -1.24 46.35 18.52
CA THR A 151 -1.03 47.46 17.60
C THR A 151 0.42 47.90 17.68
N LYS A 152 0.78 48.93 16.90
CA LYS A 152 2.08 49.59 17.05
C LYS A 152 2.32 50.13 18.46
N ASP A 153 1.27 50.61 19.12
CA ASP A 153 1.38 51.37 20.37
C ASP A 153 1.65 50.49 21.59
N ASN A 154 1.27 49.20 21.54
CA ASN A 154 1.47 48.25 22.65
C ASN A 154 2.39 47.08 22.30
N PHE A 155 3.07 47.13 21.16
CA PHE A 155 3.98 46.06 20.73
C PHE A 155 5.15 45.86 21.69
N ASP A 156 5.66 46.93 22.29
CA ASP A 156 6.76 46.86 23.26
C ASP A 156 6.35 46.18 24.58
N GLU A 157 5.03 46.06 24.84
CA GLU A 157 4.49 45.35 26.01
C GLU A 157 4.14 43.88 25.69
N LEU A 158 4.49 43.37 24.51
CA LEU A 158 3.99 42.08 24.03
C LEU A 158 4.38 40.89 24.92
N ASN A 159 5.60 40.85 25.47
CA ASN A 159 5.98 39.78 26.41
C ASN A 159 5.21 39.87 27.73
N GLN A 160 4.96 41.08 28.23
CA GLN A 160 4.10 41.31 29.39
C GLN A 160 2.69 40.77 29.14
N ILE A 161 2.12 41.09 27.97
CA ILE A 161 0.80 40.63 27.55
C ILE A 161 0.78 39.10 27.48
N ILE A 162 1.78 38.47 26.85
CA ILE A 162 1.89 37.01 26.74
C ILE A 162 1.98 36.36 28.12
N TYR A 163 2.78 36.91 29.02
CA TYR A 163 2.96 36.39 30.37
C TYR A 163 1.68 36.48 31.21
N LEU A 164 1.06 37.66 31.26
CA LEU A 164 -0.08 37.94 32.14
C LEU A 164 -1.36 37.28 31.63
N HIS A 165 -1.63 37.35 30.33
CA HIS A 165 -2.88 36.86 29.76
C HIS A 165 -2.80 35.40 29.28
N LYS A 166 -1.60 34.84 29.16
CA LYS A 166 -1.36 33.46 28.69
C LYS A 166 -2.19 33.13 27.44
N PRO A 167 -2.11 33.97 26.38
CA PRO A 167 -2.95 33.80 25.21
C PRO A 167 -2.62 32.47 24.51
N ILE A 168 -3.58 32.00 23.73
CA ILE A 168 -3.38 30.90 22.79
C ILE A 168 -2.30 31.34 21.80
N ILE A 169 -1.21 30.57 21.76
CA ILE A 169 -0.12 30.78 20.81
C ILE A 169 -0.52 30.17 19.47
N GLN A 170 -0.65 31.01 18.44
CA GLN A 170 -1.17 30.58 17.14
C GLN A 170 -0.25 29.55 16.47
N SER A 171 1.07 29.72 16.55
CA SER A 171 2.05 28.76 16.02
C SER A 171 1.98 27.36 16.68
N PHE A 172 1.31 27.27 17.84
CA PHE A 172 1.08 26.03 18.57
C PHE A 172 -0.27 25.38 18.22
N LEU A 173 -1.16 26.06 17.51
CA LEU A 173 -2.43 25.46 17.09
C LEU A 173 -2.20 24.37 16.05
N SER A 174 -1.29 24.58 15.09
CA SER A 174 -0.97 23.58 14.06
C SER A 174 -0.40 22.26 14.60
N ARG A 175 -0.05 22.20 15.90
CA ARG A 175 0.38 20.98 16.60
C ARG A 175 -0.72 20.23 17.35
N ARG A 176 -1.93 20.78 17.38
CA ARG A 176 -3.08 20.14 18.02
C ARG A 176 -3.81 19.26 17.03
N HIS A 177 -4.46 18.24 17.57
CA HIS A 177 -5.37 17.39 16.82
C HIS A 177 -4.72 16.71 15.60
N LEU A 178 -3.53 16.13 15.80
CA LEU A 178 -2.67 15.67 14.72
C LEU A 178 -3.09 14.30 14.18
N ASN A 179 -3.21 14.23 12.86
CA ASN A 179 -3.29 12.96 12.11
C ASN A 179 -2.03 12.82 11.22
N THR A 180 -0.85 12.88 11.82
CA THR A 180 0.45 12.81 11.13
C THR A 180 1.48 12.06 11.97
N LYS A 181 2.63 11.73 11.37
CA LYS A 181 3.71 10.96 12.02
C LYS A 181 4.68 11.84 12.79
N ILE A 182 4.80 11.56 14.08
CA ILE A 182 5.85 12.08 14.96
C ILE A 182 6.83 10.94 15.24
N LEU A 183 8.10 11.18 14.93
CA LEU A 183 9.17 10.20 15.00
C LEU A 183 9.77 10.15 16.41
N ARG A 184 10.15 8.94 16.83
CA ARG A 184 11.02 8.74 18.00
C ARG A 184 12.43 8.42 17.53
N SER A 185 13.43 8.94 18.23
CA SER A 185 14.85 8.74 17.89
C SER A 185 15.51 7.68 18.77
N PHE A 186 16.54 7.01 18.26
CA PHE A 186 17.43 6.19 19.10
C PHE A 186 18.41 7.09 19.89
N GLY A 187 18.63 6.79 21.18
CA GLY A 187 19.68 7.44 22.00
C GLY A 187 19.25 8.68 22.78
N HIS A 188 20.23 9.38 23.39
CA HIS A 188 20.17 10.39 24.46
C HIS A 188 19.33 11.68 24.22
N THR A 189 18.38 11.70 23.29
CA THR A 189 17.46 12.83 23.13
C THR A 189 16.41 12.80 24.23
N SER A 190 16.41 13.81 25.10
CA SER A 190 15.31 14.01 26.04
C SER A 190 14.05 14.37 25.25
N TYR A 191 12.99 13.59 25.41
CA TYR A 191 11.71 13.84 24.76
C TYR A 191 10.91 14.97 25.42
N GLU A 192 11.31 15.34 26.64
CA GLU A 192 10.68 16.39 27.43
C GLU A 192 11.46 17.71 27.35
N SER A 193 12.67 17.74 26.77
CA SER A 193 13.44 18.98 26.69
C SER A 193 12.79 19.99 25.75
N SER A 194 12.89 21.25 26.16
CA SER A 194 12.69 22.40 25.28
C SER A 194 14.04 22.82 24.70
N GLU A 195 14.03 23.24 23.45
CA GLU A 195 15.23 23.58 22.70
C GLU A 195 15.18 25.04 22.26
N ILE A 196 16.32 25.73 22.35
CA ILE A 196 16.55 27.06 21.79
C ILE A 196 17.58 26.92 20.67
N VAL A 197 17.21 27.31 19.46
CA VAL A 197 18.09 27.32 18.30
C VAL A 197 18.54 28.76 18.08
N ILE A 198 19.85 28.99 18.14
CA ILE A 198 20.45 30.31 17.91
C ILE A 198 21.20 30.27 16.59
N THR A 199 20.87 31.20 15.68
CA THR A 199 21.65 31.43 14.48
C THR A 199 22.47 32.71 14.61
N LYS A 200 23.63 32.74 13.94
CA LYS A 200 24.47 33.93 13.90
C LYS A 200 23.73 35.13 13.30
N ASP A 201 23.12 34.92 12.13
CA ASP A 201 22.39 35.90 11.34
C ASP A 201 21.53 35.18 10.29
N LYS A 202 20.88 35.93 9.39
CA LYS A 202 20.03 35.39 8.32
C LYS A 202 20.80 34.95 7.06
N SER A 203 22.13 34.81 7.12
CA SER A 203 22.95 34.42 5.96
C SER A 203 22.92 32.92 5.65
N SER A 204 22.50 32.08 6.61
CA SER A 204 22.44 30.63 6.47
C SER A 204 21.09 30.07 6.91
N THR A 205 20.68 28.97 6.28
CA THR A 205 19.41 28.30 6.56
C THR A 205 19.55 27.08 7.46
N ILE A 206 20.77 26.64 7.78
CA ILE A 206 21.01 25.36 8.48
C ILE A 206 20.35 25.30 9.86
N ASP A 207 20.43 26.37 10.65
CA ASP A 207 19.78 26.47 11.95
C ASP A 207 18.25 26.51 11.81
N LEU A 208 17.75 27.21 10.78
CA LEU A 208 16.31 27.31 10.52
C LEU A 208 15.71 25.97 10.07
N LEU A 209 16.44 25.22 9.23
CA LEU A 209 16.08 23.86 8.83
C LEU A 209 16.09 22.90 10.02
N TYR A 210 17.07 23.01 10.91
CA TYR A 210 17.08 22.25 12.16
C TYR A 210 15.87 22.60 13.02
N TYR A 211 15.63 23.89 13.29
CA TYR A 211 14.47 24.36 14.05
C TYR A 211 13.17 23.76 13.55
N TRP A 212 12.97 23.76 12.23
CA TRP A 212 11.76 23.24 11.62
C TRP A 212 11.68 21.70 11.72
N ASN A 213 12.67 21.00 11.18
CA ASN A 213 12.63 19.54 11.10
C ASN A 213 12.78 18.86 12.47
N ARG A 214 13.31 19.57 13.48
CA ARG A 214 13.39 19.06 14.86
C ARG A 214 12.01 18.68 15.41
N GLN A 215 10.97 19.37 14.92
CA GLN A 215 9.59 19.21 15.33
C GLN A 215 8.96 17.92 14.78
N LEU A 216 9.58 17.31 13.76
CA LEU A 216 9.21 15.98 13.24
C LEU A 216 9.53 14.87 14.25
N PHE A 217 10.45 15.14 15.18
CA PHE A 217 10.81 14.26 16.26
C PHE A 217 10.13 14.70 17.55
N GLN A 218 9.90 13.76 18.46
CA GLN A 218 9.33 14.09 19.75
C GLN A 218 10.19 15.12 20.51
N CYS A 219 9.57 16.26 20.85
CA CYS A 219 10.11 17.35 21.66
C CYS A 219 8.96 18.16 22.27
N TYR A 220 9.26 18.98 23.27
CA TYR A 220 8.28 19.88 23.86
C TYR A 220 8.06 21.15 23.03
N ASN A 221 8.96 22.12 23.14
CA ASN A 221 8.94 23.36 22.37
C ASN A 221 10.35 23.64 21.82
N VAL A 222 10.39 24.17 20.60
CA VAL A 222 11.62 24.62 19.96
C VAL A 222 11.43 26.10 19.64
N PHE A 223 12.38 26.93 20.05
CA PHE A 223 12.43 28.35 19.73
C PHE A 223 13.58 28.66 18.79
N TYR A 224 13.43 29.69 17.99
CA TYR A 224 14.43 30.15 17.04
C TYR A 224 14.74 31.63 17.24
N PHE A 225 16.03 31.98 17.26
CA PHE A 225 16.53 33.34 17.42
C PHE A 225 17.73 33.59 16.51
N THR A 226 17.81 34.79 15.94
CA THR A 226 19.09 35.40 15.61
C THR A 226 19.77 35.95 16.87
N ILE A 227 21.09 36.21 16.82
CA ILE A 227 21.79 36.87 17.93
C ILE A 227 21.15 38.22 18.28
N GLU A 228 20.81 39.02 17.27
CA GLU A 228 20.19 40.34 17.45
C GLU A 228 18.85 40.22 18.18
N GLU A 229 17.96 39.34 17.72
CA GLU A 229 16.66 39.11 18.37
C GLU A 229 16.82 38.60 19.81
N LEU A 230 17.77 37.70 20.06
CA LEU A 230 18.06 37.21 21.41
C LEU A 230 18.51 38.35 22.33
N GLN A 231 19.44 39.19 21.88
CA GLN A 231 19.96 40.31 22.66
C GLN A 231 18.88 41.35 22.98
N LEU A 232 17.93 41.56 22.07
CA LEU A 232 16.83 42.50 22.26
C LEU A 232 15.74 41.92 23.16
N VAL A 233 15.28 40.70 22.90
CA VAL A 233 14.19 40.09 23.68
C VAL A 233 14.60 39.82 25.14
N THR A 234 15.89 39.59 25.40
CA THR A 234 16.41 39.35 26.76
C THR A 234 16.53 40.62 27.61
N GLN A 235 16.31 41.80 27.02
CA GLN A 235 16.21 43.07 27.77
C GLN A 235 14.81 43.27 28.38
N ASP A 236 13.81 42.52 27.90
CA ASP A 236 12.45 42.58 28.40
C ASP A 236 12.33 41.80 29.73
N GLN A 237 11.86 42.47 30.78
CA GLN A 237 11.75 41.91 32.12
C GLN A 237 10.76 40.74 32.23
N TYR A 238 9.81 40.60 31.31
CA TYR A 238 8.79 39.55 31.31
C TYR A 238 9.19 38.34 30.46
N PHE A 239 10.21 38.46 29.60
CA PHE A 239 10.55 37.37 28.68
C PHE A 239 11.03 36.11 29.41
N GLY A 240 11.76 36.25 30.52
CA GLY A 240 12.15 35.11 31.36
C GLY A 240 10.95 34.30 31.86
N ASP A 241 9.88 34.99 32.26
CA ASP A 241 8.65 34.34 32.68
C ASP A 241 7.88 33.69 31.52
N VAL A 242 7.85 34.35 30.35
CA VAL A 242 7.29 33.76 29.11
C VAL A 242 8.03 32.46 28.80
N LEU A 243 9.37 32.48 28.78
CA LEU A 243 10.19 31.31 28.50
C LEU A 243 9.96 30.22 29.56
N SER A 244 9.84 30.58 30.84
CA SER A 244 9.58 29.61 31.90
C SER A 244 8.21 28.94 31.75
N ASN A 245 7.17 29.70 31.39
CA ASN A 245 5.82 29.17 31.16
C ASN A 245 5.74 28.25 29.95
N LEU A 246 6.53 28.52 28.91
CA LEU A 246 6.55 27.75 27.68
C LEU A 246 7.54 26.59 27.70
N THR A 247 8.24 26.33 28.78
CA THR A 247 9.16 25.20 28.87
C THR A 247 8.73 24.31 30.03
N SER A 248 8.31 23.07 29.75
CA SER A 248 7.87 22.13 30.79
C SER A 248 9.04 21.48 31.53
N SER A 249 10.18 21.33 30.85
CA SER A 249 11.38 20.73 31.44
C SER A 249 12.14 21.71 32.35
N ASN A 250 12.84 21.12 33.34
CA ASN A 250 13.86 21.82 34.13
C ASN A 250 15.14 22.10 33.32
N THR A 251 15.26 21.58 32.11
CA THR A 251 16.42 21.75 31.24
C THR A 251 16.01 22.39 29.92
N ILE A 252 16.72 23.45 29.53
CA ILE A 252 16.65 24.07 28.21
C ILE A 252 17.97 23.77 27.50
N GLU A 253 17.87 23.15 26.33
CA GLU A 253 19.04 22.82 25.52
C GLU A 253 19.22 23.90 24.44
N VAL A 254 20.44 24.41 24.30
CA VAL A 254 20.76 25.44 23.31
C VAL A 254 21.61 24.83 22.19
N ILE A 255 21.17 25.03 20.96
CA ILE A 255 21.75 24.45 19.75
C ILE A 255 22.11 25.57 18.76
N SER A 256 23.25 25.42 18.10
CA SER A 256 23.63 26.23 16.93
C SER A 256 24.54 25.42 16.02
N PHE A 257 24.38 25.59 14.72
CA PHE A 257 25.26 25.06 13.68
C PHE A 257 26.13 26.16 13.04
N THR A 258 25.78 27.43 13.24
CA THR A 258 26.53 28.58 12.70
C THR A 258 27.47 29.23 13.71
N LEU A 259 27.30 28.94 15.01
CA LEU A 259 28.14 29.44 16.09
C LEU A 259 28.99 28.32 16.69
N LYS A 260 30.19 28.68 17.15
CA LYS A 260 31.04 27.78 17.93
C LYS A 260 30.48 27.61 19.34
N LYS A 261 30.81 26.50 19.98
CA LYS A 261 30.40 26.18 21.35
C LYS A 261 30.70 27.31 22.33
N GLU A 262 31.87 27.93 22.24
CA GLU A 262 32.29 29.01 23.14
C GLU A 262 31.42 30.27 22.97
N GLU A 263 31.01 30.58 21.74
CA GLU A 263 30.11 31.70 21.45
C GLU A 263 28.71 31.44 22.01
N VAL A 264 28.22 30.21 21.88
CA VAL A 264 26.91 29.82 22.43
C VAL A 264 26.92 29.84 23.96
N GLU A 265 27.96 29.33 24.61
CA GLU A 265 28.09 29.38 26.07
C GLU A 265 28.19 30.82 26.60
N ASP A 266 28.87 31.72 25.89
CA ASP A 266 28.92 33.16 26.22
C ASP A 266 27.53 33.80 26.14
N LEU A 267 26.78 33.55 25.06
CA LEU A 267 25.40 34.03 24.91
C LEU A 267 24.49 33.46 26.01
N MET A 268 24.62 32.18 26.33
CA MET A 268 23.86 31.54 27.41
C MET A 268 24.15 32.18 28.76
N GLN A 269 25.42 32.44 29.08
CA GLN A 269 25.83 33.03 30.35
C GLN A 269 25.35 34.47 30.48
N LYS A 270 25.41 35.26 29.40
CA LYS A 270 25.06 36.67 29.40
C LYS A 270 23.55 36.92 29.34
N HIS A 271 22.83 36.17 28.51
CA HIS A 271 21.45 36.50 28.13
C HIS A 271 20.41 35.51 28.66
N LEU A 272 20.71 34.21 28.72
CA LEU A 272 19.67 33.20 29.03
C LEU A 272 19.65 32.78 30.51
N ARG A 273 20.81 32.45 31.09
CA ARG A 273 20.91 32.00 32.50
C ARG A 273 20.38 33.04 33.50
N PRO A 274 20.60 34.36 33.31
CA PRO A 274 20.04 35.37 34.20
C PRO A 274 18.51 35.45 34.17
N LEU A 275 17.87 35.12 33.05
CA LEU A 275 16.42 35.24 32.87
C LEU A 275 15.62 34.14 33.57
N VAL A 276 16.17 32.93 33.65
CA VAL A 276 15.49 31.76 34.24
C VAL A 276 16.43 31.01 35.18
N PRO A 277 16.80 31.61 36.34
CA PRO A 277 17.83 31.09 37.24
C PRO A 277 17.49 29.72 37.84
N HIS A 278 16.22 29.33 37.84
CA HIS A 278 15.73 28.04 38.30
C HIS A 278 15.81 26.92 37.25
N LYS A 279 16.20 27.22 36.01
CA LYS A 279 16.31 26.23 34.92
C LYS A 279 17.77 25.97 34.56
N THR A 280 18.07 24.71 34.27
CA THR A 280 19.38 24.30 33.75
C THR A 280 19.46 24.62 32.27
N ILE A 281 20.32 25.56 31.88
CA ILE A 281 20.59 25.88 30.47
C ILE A 281 21.96 25.31 30.09
N ARG A 282 21.98 24.45 29.07
CA ARG A 282 23.19 23.80 28.58
C ARG A 282 23.29 23.81 27.06
N TYR A 283 24.50 23.91 26.55
CA TYR A 283 24.78 23.65 25.14
C TYR A 283 24.57 22.17 24.81
N LYS A 284 23.97 21.91 23.65
CA LYS A 284 23.81 20.56 23.10
C LYS A 284 24.43 20.50 21.72
N GLU A 285 25.48 19.69 21.60
CA GLU A 285 26.10 19.39 20.32
C GLU A 285 25.26 18.38 19.55
N VAL A 286 24.93 18.71 18.29
CA VAL A 286 24.13 17.84 17.41
C VAL A 286 25.01 17.39 16.24
N GLN A 287 25.53 16.17 16.34
CA GLN A 287 26.44 15.63 15.32
C GLN A 287 25.71 14.93 14.16
N ASN A 288 24.55 14.32 14.41
CA ASN A 288 23.81 13.54 13.43
C ASN A 288 22.34 13.97 13.39
N PHE A 289 22.00 14.81 12.41
CA PHE A 289 20.62 15.24 12.16
C PHE A 289 20.23 15.06 10.68
N PRO A 290 19.03 14.57 10.35
CA PRO A 290 17.99 14.04 11.24
C PRO A 290 18.48 12.89 12.12
N PHE A 291 17.81 12.67 13.25
CA PHE A 291 18.16 11.58 14.15
C PHE A 291 17.75 10.23 13.55
N THR A 292 18.47 9.17 13.91
CA THR A 292 18.09 7.80 13.56
C THR A 292 16.72 7.47 14.14
N VAL A 293 15.77 7.12 13.26
CA VAL A 293 14.39 6.82 13.65
C VAL A 293 14.32 5.45 14.32
N SER A 294 13.72 5.41 15.51
CA SER A 294 13.38 4.17 16.22
C SER A 294 12.05 3.61 15.73
N ASP A 295 11.02 4.44 15.74
CA ASP A 295 9.73 4.16 15.13
C ASP A 295 8.95 5.46 14.86
N SER A 296 7.78 5.28 14.25
CA SER A 296 6.79 6.33 13.99
C SER A 296 5.59 6.22 14.93
N LYS A 297 5.79 5.78 16.18
CA LYS A 297 4.74 5.56 17.20
C LYS A 297 4.88 6.55 18.37
N GLY A 298 5.08 7.83 18.08
CA GLY A 298 5.29 8.88 19.10
C GLY A 298 4.34 8.77 20.31
N LEU A 299 4.78 9.27 21.47
CA LEU A 299 4.19 8.98 22.80
C LEU A 299 2.70 9.37 23.02
N HIS A 300 2.00 9.99 22.06
CA HIS A 300 0.66 10.55 22.27
C HIS A 300 -0.36 10.34 21.11
N GLU A 301 -0.16 9.40 20.19
CA GLU A 301 -1.11 9.13 19.07
C GLU A 301 -2.57 8.86 19.55
N TYR A 302 -2.80 8.44 20.80
CA TYR A 302 -4.13 7.96 21.23
C TYR A 302 -5.16 9.01 21.70
N GLN A 303 -4.82 10.29 21.86
CA GLN A 303 -5.75 11.28 22.47
C GLN A 303 -6.16 12.45 21.56
N TYR A 304 -5.68 12.50 20.31
CA TYR A 304 -5.80 13.70 19.47
C TYR A 304 -6.11 13.42 17.99
N GLU A 305 -6.48 12.20 17.60
CA GLU A 305 -6.84 11.88 16.21
C GLU A 305 -8.29 12.28 15.90
N GLU A 306 -8.57 12.55 14.62
CA GLU A 306 -9.94 12.63 14.11
C GLU A 306 -10.67 11.31 14.36
N ARG A 307 -11.93 11.42 14.83
CA ARG A 307 -12.72 10.24 15.13
C ARG A 307 -13.04 9.50 13.83
N GLN A 308 -12.75 8.22 13.81
CA GLN A 308 -13.18 7.35 12.72
C GLN A 308 -14.70 7.26 12.67
N SER A 309 -15.26 7.43 11.48
CA SER A 309 -16.70 7.27 11.21
C SER A 309 -16.92 5.97 10.45
N ILE A 310 -17.76 5.09 10.99
CA ILE A 310 -18.12 3.81 10.35
C ILE A 310 -19.49 3.99 9.68
N GLN A 311 -19.54 3.69 8.39
CA GLN A 311 -20.76 3.74 7.59
C GLN A 311 -20.97 2.40 6.87
N THR A 312 -22.19 1.88 6.93
CA THR A 312 -22.56 0.63 6.25
C THR A 312 -23.17 0.95 4.89
N LEU A 313 -22.53 0.45 3.83
CA LEU A 313 -23.06 0.56 2.47
C LEU A 313 -23.93 -0.67 2.17
N VAL A 314 -25.14 -0.44 1.65
CA VAL A 314 -26.10 -1.51 1.31
C VAL A 314 -25.86 -2.06 -0.10
N SER A 315 -25.14 -1.30 -0.92
CA SER A 315 -24.86 -1.56 -2.33
C SER A 315 -23.48 -1.05 -2.70
N GLU A 316 -22.94 -1.54 -3.82
CA GLU A 316 -21.63 -1.14 -4.36
C GLU A 316 -21.62 0.33 -4.79
N GLU A 317 -22.74 0.83 -5.31
CA GLU A 317 -22.99 2.26 -5.51
C GLU A 317 -23.76 2.84 -4.32
N ASN A 318 -23.23 3.89 -3.68
CA ASN A 318 -23.91 4.54 -2.56
C ASN A 318 -23.45 6.00 -2.35
N LEU A 319 -23.97 6.66 -1.32
CA LEU A 319 -23.47 7.93 -0.81
C LEU A 319 -22.64 7.67 0.45
N LEU A 320 -21.44 8.24 0.47
CA LEU A 320 -20.58 8.30 1.64
C LEU A 320 -20.73 9.70 2.26
N PHE A 321 -21.20 9.76 3.51
CA PHE A 321 -21.30 11.05 4.22
C PHE A 321 -19.93 11.52 4.66
N ILE A 322 -19.64 12.79 4.42
CA ILE A 322 -18.36 13.39 4.82
C ILE A 322 -18.41 13.61 6.34
N PRO A 323 -17.51 12.99 7.13
CA PRO A 323 -17.44 13.27 8.57
C PRO A 323 -17.10 14.74 8.82
N PRO A 324 -17.76 15.42 9.77
CA PRO A 324 -17.36 16.75 10.19
C PRO A 324 -15.99 16.67 10.89
N LEU A 325 -15.20 17.75 10.77
CA LEU A 325 -13.95 17.86 11.52
C LEU A 325 -14.26 18.10 13.00
N SER A 326 -13.54 17.44 13.91
CA SER A 326 -13.81 17.51 15.35
C SER A 326 -13.75 18.93 15.94
N PHE A 327 -13.07 19.83 15.23
CA PHE A 327 -12.83 21.22 15.60
C PHE A 327 -13.55 22.23 14.70
N ALA A 328 -14.37 21.80 13.74
CA ALA A 328 -15.13 22.76 12.93
C ALA A 328 -16.36 22.11 12.29
N ASP A 329 -17.55 22.53 12.71
CA ASP A 329 -18.81 22.14 12.04
C ASP A 329 -19.01 22.85 10.71
N LYS A 330 -18.40 24.03 10.52
CA LYS A 330 -18.43 24.82 9.28
C LYS A 330 -17.10 25.53 9.06
N ILE A 331 -16.53 25.33 7.87
CA ILE A 331 -15.35 26.04 7.38
C ILE A 331 -15.80 26.93 6.22
N GLY A 332 -15.62 28.25 6.31
CA GLY A 332 -16.21 29.15 5.32
C GLY A 332 -15.56 30.51 5.11
N PHE A 333 -14.50 30.87 5.86
CA PHE A 333 -13.84 32.18 5.67
C PHE A 333 -12.76 32.17 4.60
N TYR A 334 -12.16 31.00 4.33
CA TYR A 334 -11.12 30.83 3.32
C TYR A 334 -11.39 29.55 2.51
N PRO A 335 -10.91 29.45 1.26
CA PRO A 335 -10.79 28.17 0.59
C PRO A 335 -9.95 27.23 1.46
N GLN A 336 -10.46 26.04 1.76
CA GLN A 336 -9.73 25.03 2.53
C GLN A 336 -9.84 23.69 1.83
N LYS A 337 -8.84 22.84 2.08
CA LYS A 337 -8.76 21.50 1.54
C LYS A 337 -8.20 20.54 2.59
N TRP A 338 -8.80 19.36 2.70
CA TRP A 338 -8.29 18.28 3.54
C TRP A 338 -8.52 16.93 2.88
N ALA A 339 -7.77 15.92 3.31
CA ALA A 339 -7.91 14.55 2.83
C ALA A 339 -8.76 13.72 3.79
N ILE A 340 -9.51 12.76 3.24
CA ILE A 340 -10.23 11.75 3.99
C ILE A 340 -9.76 10.38 3.52
N ASP A 341 -9.27 9.59 4.47
CA ASP A 341 -8.87 8.20 4.26
C ASP A 341 -10.08 7.27 4.42
N ILE A 342 -10.28 6.36 3.47
CA ILE A 342 -11.34 5.35 3.50
C ILE A 342 -10.73 3.95 3.58
N GLU A 343 -11.22 3.15 4.52
CA GLU A 343 -11.04 1.69 4.55
C GLU A 343 -12.39 1.00 4.27
N ILE A 344 -12.40 0.01 3.37
CA ILE A 344 -13.63 -0.66 2.94
C ILE A 344 -13.58 -2.15 3.33
N TYR A 345 -14.60 -2.59 4.08
CA TYR A 345 -14.74 -3.97 4.53
C TYR A 345 -15.94 -4.67 3.88
N GLN A 346 -15.70 -5.81 3.21
CA GLN A 346 -16.72 -6.70 2.66
C GLN A 346 -17.22 -7.67 3.73
N ILE A 347 -18.46 -7.48 4.17
CA ILE A 347 -19.17 -8.41 5.05
C ILE A 347 -19.59 -9.62 4.18
N ASN A 348 -19.41 -10.86 4.67
CA ASN A 348 -19.72 -12.15 4.01
C ASN A 348 -18.56 -12.94 3.34
N LYS A 349 -17.31 -12.49 3.41
CA LYS A 349 -16.15 -13.32 3.01
C LYS A 349 -15.32 -13.72 4.23
N PRO A 350 -15.23 -15.02 4.60
CA PRO A 350 -14.34 -15.43 5.67
C PRO A 350 -12.88 -15.11 5.29
N ASN A 351 -12.14 -14.51 6.22
CA ASN A 351 -10.69 -14.28 6.18
C ASN A 351 -10.12 -13.26 5.17
N ARG A 352 -10.92 -12.57 4.34
CA ARG A 352 -10.45 -11.52 3.40
C ARG A 352 -11.47 -10.42 3.12
N ASN A 353 -11.78 -9.62 4.13
CA ASN A 353 -12.81 -8.59 4.04
C ASN A 353 -12.26 -7.20 3.67
N LEU A 354 -10.97 -6.91 3.86
CA LEU A 354 -10.46 -5.55 3.68
C LEU A 354 -9.97 -5.30 2.24
N LEU A 355 -10.72 -4.48 1.50
CA LEU A 355 -10.35 -4.07 0.15
C LEU A 355 -9.13 -3.13 0.19
N ARG A 356 -8.20 -3.35 -0.74
CA ARG A 356 -7.00 -2.55 -0.93
C ARG A 356 -6.77 -2.37 -2.42
N PHE A 357 -6.22 -1.22 -2.81
CA PHE A 357 -6.13 -0.82 -4.22
C PHE A 357 -4.68 -0.63 -4.67
N PRO A 358 -4.33 -0.90 -5.95
CA PRO A 358 -3.02 -0.61 -6.50
C PRO A 358 -2.70 0.88 -6.44
N LEU A 359 -1.42 1.24 -6.27
CA LEU A 359 -0.99 2.65 -6.28
C LEU A 359 -1.36 3.35 -7.59
N THR A 360 -1.56 2.57 -8.67
CA THR A 360 -1.91 3.07 -9.99
C THR A 360 -3.40 3.21 -10.27
N THR A 361 -4.23 3.07 -9.22
CA THR A 361 -5.68 3.21 -9.33
C THR A 361 -6.06 4.67 -9.46
N ASN A 362 -6.96 4.98 -10.39
CA ASN A 362 -7.63 6.26 -10.42
C ASN A 362 -8.78 6.25 -9.40
N THR A 363 -8.66 7.04 -8.33
CA THR A 363 -9.66 7.11 -7.26
C THR A 363 -11.02 7.59 -7.75
N GLN A 364 -11.11 8.30 -8.87
CA GLN A 364 -12.39 8.75 -9.44
C GLN A 364 -13.26 7.58 -9.95
N TYR A 365 -12.69 6.38 -10.12
CA TYR A 365 -13.49 5.18 -10.36
C TYR A 365 -14.24 4.75 -9.11
N ILE A 366 -13.76 5.13 -7.93
CA ILE A 366 -14.30 4.74 -6.64
C ILE A 366 -15.10 5.88 -6.01
N VAL A 367 -14.47 7.04 -5.79
CA VAL A 367 -15.09 8.23 -5.23
C VAL A 367 -15.35 9.20 -6.39
N LYS A 368 -16.58 9.24 -6.90
CA LYS A 368 -16.90 9.98 -8.12
C LYS A 368 -16.74 11.48 -7.92
N ALA A 369 -16.24 12.17 -8.95
CA ALA A 369 -16.10 13.62 -9.01
C ALA A 369 -15.22 14.26 -7.91
N MET A 370 -14.41 13.47 -7.20
CA MET A 370 -13.42 13.97 -6.26
C MET A 370 -12.03 13.51 -6.67
N ASP A 371 -11.07 14.42 -6.58
CA ASP A 371 -9.66 14.08 -6.72
C ASP A 371 -9.17 13.32 -5.48
N GLY A 372 -8.19 12.46 -5.69
CA GLY A 372 -7.63 11.65 -4.64
C GLY A 372 -6.41 10.86 -5.09
N ARG A 373 -5.93 10.00 -4.21
CA ARG A 373 -4.83 9.08 -4.45
C ARG A 373 -5.01 7.79 -3.67
N ILE A 374 -4.20 6.80 -4.01
CA ILE A 374 -4.01 5.62 -3.17
C ILE A 374 -2.76 5.83 -2.32
N SER A 375 -2.92 5.80 -1.00
CA SER A 375 -1.80 5.91 -0.06
C SER A 375 -0.88 4.68 -0.16
N LYS A 376 0.34 4.78 0.37
CA LYS A 376 1.30 3.69 0.50
C LYS A 376 0.74 2.47 1.25
N ASN A 377 -0.21 2.71 2.15
CA ASN A 377 -0.97 1.68 2.86
C ASN A 377 -2.05 1.02 2.00
N ARG A 378 -2.20 1.40 0.74
CA ARG A 378 -3.20 0.88 -0.22
C ARG A 378 -4.65 1.23 0.15
N ASN A 379 -4.83 2.31 0.93
CA ASN A 379 -6.13 2.92 1.21
C ASN A 379 -6.41 4.04 0.22
N ILE A 380 -7.69 4.36 0.05
CA ILE A 380 -8.12 5.51 -0.73
C ILE A 380 -8.02 6.75 0.15
N SER A 381 -7.42 7.81 -0.38
CA SER A 381 -7.44 9.15 0.21
C SER A 381 -8.06 10.08 -0.82
N TYR A 382 -9.18 10.73 -0.51
CA TYR A 382 -9.79 11.70 -1.41
C TYR A 382 -9.85 13.09 -0.77
N TYR A 383 -9.81 14.12 -1.60
CA TYR A 383 -9.74 15.50 -1.15
C TYR A 383 -11.12 16.13 -1.09
N VAL A 384 -11.43 16.75 0.05
CA VAL A 384 -12.62 17.56 0.24
C VAL A 384 -12.21 19.03 0.19
N GLN A 385 -12.95 19.80 -0.59
CA GLN A 385 -12.91 21.27 -0.55
C GLN A 385 -14.15 21.78 0.16
N ASN A 386 -14.05 22.88 0.89
CA ASN A 386 -15.19 23.42 1.63
C ASN A 386 -16.41 23.78 0.74
N SER A 387 -16.21 24.19 -0.51
CA SER A 387 -17.29 24.40 -1.48
C SER A 387 -18.02 23.10 -1.88
N ALA A 388 -17.31 21.97 -1.88
CA ALA A 388 -17.88 20.64 -2.13
C ALA A 388 -18.47 20.02 -0.85
N ALA A 389 -17.99 20.42 0.33
CA ALA A 389 -18.52 19.98 1.62
C ALA A 389 -19.99 20.41 1.85
N ASP A 390 -20.49 21.40 1.10
CA ASP A 390 -21.89 21.84 1.15
C ASP A 390 -22.90 20.72 0.80
N SER A 391 -22.50 19.71 0.02
CA SER A 391 -23.35 18.53 -0.24
C SER A 391 -23.42 17.57 0.94
N GLY A 392 -22.50 17.67 1.90
CA GLY A 392 -22.35 16.77 3.06
C GLY A 392 -22.04 15.29 2.72
N SER A 393 -21.92 14.96 1.44
CA SER A 393 -21.78 13.58 0.96
C SER A 393 -21.15 13.50 -0.42
N VAL A 394 -20.53 12.35 -0.71
CA VAL A 394 -19.91 12.04 -2.00
C VAL A 394 -20.43 10.70 -2.53
N LYS A 395 -20.59 10.58 -3.85
CA LYS A 395 -20.96 9.29 -4.47
C LYS A 395 -19.75 8.35 -4.46
N ILE A 396 -19.94 7.16 -3.92
CA ILE A 396 -18.98 6.05 -3.97
C ILE A 396 -19.52 4.93 -4.86
N ASP A 397 -18.63 4.26 -5.57
CA ASP A 397 -18.89 3.13 -6.46
C ASP A 397 -17.74 2.12 -6.30
N ILE A 398 -17.99 0.98 -5.67
CA ILE A 398 -16.95 -0.04 -5.49
C ILE A 398 -16.85 -0.86 -6.79
N PRO A 399 -15.80 -0.66 -7.61
CA PRO A 399 -15.77 -1.27 -8.93
C PRO A 399 -15.55 -2.78 -8.83
N GLU A 400 -16.25 -3.51 -9.68
CA GLU A 400 -15.90 -4.89 -10.00
C GLU A 400 -14.45 -5.00 -10.48
N PHE A 401 -13.81 -6.13 -10.19
CA PHE A 401 -12.39 -6.32 -10.50
C PHE A 401 -12.08 -6.14 -11.99
N SER A 402 -12.99 -6.54 -12.88
CA SER A 402 -12.83 -6.38 -14.34
C SER A 402 -12.77 -4.90 -14.77
N VAL A 403 -13.60 -4.04 -14.15
CA VAL A 403 -13.63 -2.60 -14.42
C VAL A 403 -12.36 -1.94 -13.92
N LEU A 404 -11.94 -2.28 -12.69
CA LEU A 404 -10.69 -1.80 -12.12
C LEU A 404 -9.49 -2.22 -12.97
N LEU A 405 -9.44 -3.50 -13.36
CA LEU A 405 -8.38 -4.04 -14.21
C LEU A 405 -8.27 -3.31 -15.55
N GLN A 406 -9.41 -2.99 -16.17
CA GLN A 406 -9.42 -2.19 -17.39
C GLN A 406 -8.79 -0.81 -17.16
N GLN A 407 -9.12 -0.12 -16.06
CA GLN A 407 -8.49 1.15 -15.73
C GLN A 407 -6.97 1.02 -15.53
N LEU A 408 -6.53 0.01 -14.78
CA LEU A 408 -5.12 -0.24 -14.47
C LEU A 408 -4.28 -0.51 -15.73
N ILE A 409 -4.87 -1.11 -16.77
CA ILE A 409 -4.19 -1.43 -18.03
C ILE A 409 -4.27 -0.29 -19.04
N LEU A 410 -5.44 0.33 -19.22
CA LEU A 410 -5.64 1.35 -20.27
C LEU A 410 -5.13 2.73 -19.82
N SER A 411 -5.30 3.04 -18.53
CA SER A 411 -5.10 4.40 -18.00
C SER A 411 -4.55 4.40 -16.57
N PRO A 412 -3.42 3.72 -16.27
CA PRO A 412 -2.84 3.74 -14.93
C PRO A 412 -2.49 5.17 -14.50
N VAL A 413 -2.74 5.46 -13.23
CA VAL A 413 -2.22 6.68 -12.59
C VAL A 413 -0.83 6.35 -12.09
N PHE A 414 0.15 7.23 -12.29
CA PHE A 414 1.45 7.07 -11.68
C PHE A 414 1.90 8.44 -11.21
N GLN A 415 2.22 8.56 -9.92
CA GLN A 415 2.70 9.81 -9.33
C GLN A 415 1.76 10.99 -9.64
N GLY A 416 0.45 10.74 -9.55
CA GLY A 416 -0.61 11.73 -9.78
C GLY A 416 -0.94 12.03 -11.23
N THR A 417 -0.22 11.43 -12.18
CA THR A 417 -0.47 11.62 -13.63
C THR A 417 -1.13 10.38 -14.22
N THR A 418 -2.24 10.56 -14.92
CA THR A 418 -2.86 9.47 -15.71
C THR A 418 -2.06 9.29 -17.00
N PHE A 419 -1.66 8.05 -17.29
CA PHE A 419 -0.99 7.69 -18.53
C PHE A 419 -1.91 6.84 -19.38
N ASN A 420 -2.17 7.25 -20.62
CA ASN A 420 -2.82 6.37 -21.59
C ASN A 420 -1.77 5.39 -22.12
N THR A 421 -2.05 4.09 -22.01
CA THR A 421 -1.17 3.07 -22.58
C THR A 421 -1.44 2.92 -24.07
N LYS A 422 -0.60 2.14 -24.75
CA LYS A 422 -0.85 1.76 -26.15
C LYS A 422 -2.05 0.82 -26.31
N TYR A 423 -2.60 0.31 -25.21
CA TYR A 423 -3.73 -0.62 -25.22
C TYR A 423 -5.05 0.14 -25.07
N VAL A 424 -6.01 -0.20 -25.92
CA VAL A 424 -7.34 0.43 -25.95
C VAL A 424 -8.45 -0.51 -25.45
N ALA A 425 -8.16 -1.80 -25.36
CA ALA A 425 -9.08 -2.81 -24.84
C ALA A 425 -8.33 -4.01 -24.26
N ILE A 426 -9.02 -4.74 -23.40
CA ILE A 426 -8.60 -6.04 -22.87
C ILE A 426 -9.68 -7.08 -23.14
N GLY A 427 -9.29 -8.34 -23.24
CA GLY A 427 -10.24 -9.44 -23.40
C GLY A 427 -9.66 -10.78 -22.93
N PRO A 428 -10.51 -11.80 -22.77
CA PRO A 428 -10.04 -13.13 -22.41
C PRO A 428 -9.18 -13.72 -23.53
N HIS A 429 -8.11 -14.41 -23.16
CA HIS A 429 -7.40 -15.32 -24.06
C HIS A 429 -8.19 -16.63 -24.24
N ASP A 430 -7.98 -17.38 -25.32
CA ASP A 430 -8.76 -18.61 -25.58
C ASP A 430 -8.58 -19.66 -24.46
N SER A 431 -7.37 -19.76 -23.92
CA SER A 431 -7.05 -20.63 -22.80
C SER A 431 -7.65 -20.16 -21.47
N SER A 432 -8.14 -18.93 -21.39
CA SER A 432 -8.82 -18.36 -20.21
C SER A 432 -10.14 -19.04 -19.91
N ASN A 433 -10.89 -19.43 -20.95
CA ASN A 433 -12.14 -20.17 -20.77
C ASN A 433 -11.87 -21.53 -20.12
N ARG A 434 -10.81 -22.24 -20.56
CA ARG A 434 -10.40 -23.53 -19.95
C ARG A 434 -9.98 -23.36 -18.50
N LEU A 435 -9.24 -22.30 -18.18
CA LEU A 435 -8.79 -22.01 -16.82
C LEU A 435 -9.97 -21.64 -15.89
N LEU A 436 -10.88 -20.77 -16.34
CA LEU A 436 -12.06 -20.39 -15.57
C LEU A 436 -12.98 -21.59 -15.31
N SER A 437 -13.26 -22.39 -16.35
CA SER A 437 -14.05 -23.61 -16.19
C SER A 437 -13.39 -24.58 -15.23
N PHE A 438 -12.06 -24.69 -15.25
CA PHE A 438 -11.33 -25.51 -14.28
C PHE A 438 -11.55 -24.99 -12.86
N ILE A 439 -11.35 -23.70 -12.58
CA ILE A 439 -11.52 -23.16 -11.23
C ILE A 439 -12.96 -23.30 -10.73
N ARG A 440 -13.95 -23.06 -11.60
CA ARG A 440 -15.38 -23.29 -11.29
C ARG A 440 -15.74 -24.73 -10.99
N THR A 441 -15.00 -25.69 -11.55
CA THR A 441 -15.14 -27.13 -11.23
C THR A 441 -14.85 -27.38 -9.74
N PHE A 442 -13.97 -26.58 -9.13
CA PHE A 442 -13.69 -26.56 -7.70
C PHE A 442 -14.53 -25.53 -6.93
N LYS A 443 -15.64 -25.05 -7.50
CA LYS A 443 -16.55 -24.05 -6.91
C LYS A 443 -15.81 -22.75 -6.50
N ASP A 444 -14.80 -22.38 -7.27
CA ASP A 444 -13.94 -21.22 -7.01
C ASP A 444 -13.18 -21.27 -5.66
N ASP A 445 -13.06 -22.47 -5.07
CA ASP A 445 -12.32 -22.70 -3.82
C ASP A 445 -10.86 -23.11 -4.10
N PHE A 446 -9.95 -22.15 -3.91
CA PHE A 446 -8.52 -22.36 -4.09
C PHE A 446 -7.94 -23.36 -3.09
N HIS A 447 -8.49 -23.50 -1.87
CA HIS A 447 -8.01 -24.48 -0.89
C HIS A 447 -8.24 -25.90 -1.37
N VAL A 448 -9.41 -26.17 -1.96
CA VAL A 448 -9.71 -27.48 -2.53
C VAL A 448 -8.78 -27.78 -3.71
N ILE A 449 -8.49 -26.78 -4.56
CA ILE A 449 -7.51 -26.94 -5.66
C ILE A 449 -6.11 -27.28 -5.10
N ASP A 450 -5.63 -26.53 -4.11
CA ASP A 450 -4.30 -26.76 -3.50
C ASP A 450 -4.21 -28.17 -2.91
N ASP A 451 -5.26 -28.60 -2.21
CA ASP A 451 -5.33 -29.91 -1.57
C ASP A 451 -5.17 -31.07 -2.56
N PHE A 452 -5.72 -30.99 -3.76
CA PHE A 452 -5.55 -32.05 -4.76
C PHE A 452 -4.21 -31.99 -5.49
N PHE A 453 -3.69 -30.79 -5.75
CA PHE A 453 -2.45 -30.62 -6.53
C PHE A 453 -1.18 -30.57 -5.69
N LYS A 454 -1.29 -30.60 -4.37
CA LYS A 454 -0.17 -30.89 -3.45
C LYS A 454 -0.02 -32.40 -3.21
N ASP A 455 -1.09 -33.16 -3.35
CA ASP A 455 -1.10 -34.61 -3.16
C ASP A 455 -0.53 -35.34 -4.38
N LYS A 456 0.66 -35.91 -4.22
CA LYS A 456 1.39 -36.57 -5.30
C LYS A 456 0.70 -37.82 -5.84
N PHE A 457 -0.04 -38.55 -5.02
CA PHE A 457 -0.73 -39.75 -5.49
C PHE A 457 -1.76 -39.40 -6.57
N TRP A 458 -2.61 -38.41 -6.29
CA TRP A 458 -3.61 -37.97 -7.27
C TRP A 458 -2.99 -37.32 -8.49
N VAL A 459 -1.94 -36.50 -8.32
CA VAL A 459 -1.22 -35.92 -9.46
C VAL A 459 -0.64 -37.01 -10.37
N ASP A 460 -0.03 -38.05 -9.81
CA ASP A 460 0.55 -39.14 -10.59
C ASP A 460 -0.54 -39.96 -11.31
N VAL A 461 -1.68 -40.22 -10.65
CA VAL A 461 -2.85 -40.84 -11.29
C VAL A 461 -3.35 -39.98 -12.46
N PHE A 462 -3.50 -38.67 -12.29
CA PHE A 462 -3.96 -37.80 -13.37
C PHE A 462 -2.98 -37.77 -14.54
N VAL A 463 -1.67 -37.67 -14.25
CA VAL A 463 -0.63 -37.66 -15.28
C VAL A 463 -0.63 -38.96 -16.10
N GLU A 464 -0.77 -40.11 -15.44
CA GLU A 464 -0.86 -41.40 -16.14
C GLU A 464 -2.09 -41.45 -17.07
N LEU A 465 -3.26 -41.02 -16.59
CA LEU A 465 -4.49 -41.01 -17.40
C LEU A 465 -4.43 -40.01 -18.56
N CYS A 466 -3.71 -38.89 -18.39
CA CYS A 466 -3.50 -37.92 -19.45
C CYS A 466 -2.61 -38.46 -20.58
N THR A 467 -1.58 -39.24 -20.24
CA THR A 467 -0.54 -39.71 -21.19
C THR A 467 -0.76 -41.12 -21.71
N SER A 468 -1.72 -41.86 -21.17
CA SER A 468 -2.03 -43.24 -21.55
C SER A 468 -2.31 -43.43 -23.05
N GLU A 469 -1.72 -44.48 -23.62
CA GLU A 469 -1.96 -44.93 -25.01
C GLU A 469 -2.97 -46.07 -25.12
N LYS A 470 -3.41 -46.61 -23.97
CA LYS A 470 -4.36 -47.73 -23.94
C LYS A 470 -5.74 -47.30 -24.46
N PRO A 471 -6.53 -48.21 -25.07
CA PRO A 471 -7.94 -47.95 -25.38
C PRO A 471 -8.73 -47.60 -24.11
N ALA A 472 -9.46 -46.50 -24.13
CA ALA A 472 -10.08 -45.90 -22.94
C ALA A 472 -9.08 -45.80 -21.77
N GLY A 473 -7.87 -45.33 -22.08
CA GLY A 473 -6.73 -45.22 -21.18
C GLY A 473 -6.82 -44.05 -20.21
N ASP A 474 -7.79 -43.17 -20.42
CA ASP A 474 -8.17 -42.06 -19.54
C ASP A 474 -9.21 -42.45 -18.48
N ALA A 475 -9.58 -43.74 -18.40
CA ALA A 475 -10.45 -44.29 -17.38
C ALA A 475 -9.73 -45.32 -16.49
N ILE A 476 -10.06 -45.32 -15.20
CA ILE A 476 -9.47 -46.19 -14.17
C ILE A 476 -10.56 -46.85 -13.32
N SER A 477 -10.36 -48.09 -12.87
CA SER A 477 -11.27 -48.75 -11.92
C SER A 477 -10.95 -48.35 -10.47
N PHE A 478 -11.90 -48.50 -9.56
CA PHE A 478 -11.61 -48.31 -8.13
C PHE A 478 -10.54 -49.29 -7.64
N LEU A 479 -10.58 -50.55 -8.12
CA LEU A 479 -9.61 -51.57 -7.74
C LEU A 479 -8.18 -51.20 -8.17
N ASP A 480 -8.02 -50.58 -9.34
CA ASP A 480 -6.72 -50.09 -9.80
C ASP A 480 -6.23 -48.90 -8.96
N ILE A 481 -7.11 -47.96 -8.61
CA ILE A 481 -6.79 -46.86 -7.68
C ILE A 481 -6.31 -47.44 -6.35
N PHE A 482 -7.07 -48.37 -5.78
CA PHE A 482 -6.78 -49.00 -4.50
C PHE A 482 -5.41 -49.70 -4.52
N ARG A 483 -5.17 -50.58 -5.50
CA ARG A 483 -3.88 -51.29 -5.65
C ARG A 483 -2.70 -50.33 -5.80
N LYS A 484 -2.85 -49.27 -6.59
CA LYS A 484 -1.81 -48.25 -6.75
C LYS A 484 -1.54 -47.52 -5.45
N CYS A 485 -2.60 -47.10 -4.75
CA CYS A 485 -2.46 -46.39 -3.48
C CYS A 485 -1.80 -47.26 -2.41
N THR A 486 -2.19 -48.54 -2.31
CA THR A 486 -1.54 -49.51 -1.40
C THR A 486 -0.05 -49.60 -1.70
N LYS A 487 0.32 -49.80 -2.97
CA LYS A 487 1.73 -49.88 -3.37
C LYS A 487 2.51 -48.62 -3.02
N VAL A 488 1.97 -47.45 -3.36
CA VAL A 488 2.62 -46.15 -3.05
C VAL A 488 2.74 -45.94 -1.55
N TYR A 489 1.72 -46.33 -0.78
CA TYR A 489 1.76 -46.27 0.68
C TYR A 489 2.86 -47.18 1.26
N GLU A 490 2.99 -48.41 0.75
CA GLU A 490 4.05 -49.34 1.16
C GLU A 490 5.45 -48.83 0.80
N ASP A 491 5.60 -48.23 -0.39
CA ASP A 491 6.87 -47.70 -0.89
C ASP A 491 7.34 -46.44 -0.11
N HIS A 492 6.42 -45.62 0.40
CA HIS A 492 6.74 -44.29 0.98
C HIS A 492 6.40 -44.12 2.47
N VAL A 493 5.53 -44.95 3.04
CA VAL A 493 5.06 -44.85 4.43
C VAL A 493 5.41 -46.11 5.22
N GLY A 494 5.03 -47.28 4.71
CA GLY A 494 5.23 -48.58 5.36
C GLY A 494 4.07 -49.54 5.11
N LEU A 495 4.14 -50.74 5.69
CA LEU A 495 3.09 -51.76 5.51
C LEU A 495 1.78 -51.36 6.20
N LEU A 496 0.65 -51.69 5.56
CA LEU A 496 -0.67 -51.60 6.18
C LEU A 496 -0.79 -52.64 7.31
N GLY A 497 -1.30 -52.23 8.47
CA GLY A 497 -1.54 -53.16 9.59
C GLY A 497 -2.91 -53.86 9.49
N THR A 498 -3.24 -54.67 10.49
CA THR A 498 -4.60 -55.24 10.60
C THR A 498 -5.56 -54.24 11.22
N ARG A 499 -6.87 -54.45 11.01
CA ARG A 499 -7.94 -53.57 11.50
C ARG A 499 -7.89 -53.38 13.02
N GLU A 500 -7.50 -54.41 13.75
CA GLU A 500 -7.42 -54.42 15.22
C GLU A 500 -6.19 -53.68 15.74
N GLN A 501 -5.15 -53.54 14.92
CA GLN A 501 -3.84 -53.01 15.32
C GLN A 501 -3.71 -51.51 15.03
N THR A 502 -4.33 -51.03 13.95
CA THR A 502 -4.17 -49.65 13.51
C THR A 502 -5.32 -49.21 12.62
N PHE A 503 -5.62 -47.90 12.65
CA PHE A 503 -6.52 -47.28 11.67
C PHE A 503 -5.94 -47.31 10.25
N ALA A 504 -4.61 -47.41 10.11
CA ALA A 504 -3.90 -47.50 8.84
C ALA A 504 -3.89 -48.93 8.28
N ASN A 505 -5.08 -49.42 7.92
CA ASN A 505 -5.31 -50.78 7.42
C ASN A 505 -6.01 -50.75 6.04
N SER A 506 -6.05 -51.90 5.38
CA SER A 506 -6.63 -52.08 4.03
C SER A 506 -8.11 -51.67 3.93
N GLU A 507 -8.92 -51.97 4.95
CA GLU A 507 -10.35 -51.65 4.97
C GLU A 507 -10.57 -50.14 5.05
N ASN A 508 -9.92 -49.47 6.00
CA ASN A 508 -10.03 -48.03 6.18
C ASN A 508 -9.45 -47.25 4.99
N LEU A 509 -8.37 -47.74 4.37
CA LEU A 509 -7.83 -47.17 3.14
C LEU A 509 -8.85 -47.24 2.00
N SER A 510 -9.51 -48.39 1.85
CA SER A 510 -10.54 -48.60 0.84
C SER A 510 -11.72 -47.65 1.04
N LEU A 511 -12.18 -47.49 2.29
CA LEU A 511 -13.27 -46.56 2.62
C LEU A 511 -12.87 -45.09 2.40
N GLY A 512 -11.68 -44.67 2.81
CA GLY A 512 -11.19 -43.31 2.60
C GLY A 512 -11.03 -42.98 1.12
N LEU A 513 -10.44 -43.89 0.33
CA LEU A 513 -10.35 -43.73 -1.12
C LEU A 513 -11.71 -43.68 -1.82
N LYS A 514 -12.71 -44.44 -1.36
CA LYS A 514 -14.09 -44.32 -1.87
C LYS A 514 -14.65 -42.93 -1.60
N GLN A 515 -14.42 -42.37 -0.41
CA GLN A 515 -14.89 -41.03 -0.06
C GLN A 515 -14.17 -39.94 -0.87
N LEU A 516 -12.86 -40.06 -1.08
CA LEU A 516 -12.10 -39.17 -1.96
C LEU A 516 -12.58 -39.26 -3.41
N LEU A 517 -12.76 -40.48 -3.93
CA LEU A 517 -13.25 -40.69 -5.29
C LEU A 517 -14.68 -40.15 -5.48
N LYS A 518 -15.54 -40.32 -4.48
CA LYS A 518 -16.86 -39.69 -4.44
C LYS A 518 -16.74 -38.16 -4.53
N THR A 519 -15.84 -37.55 -3.74
CA THR A 519 -15.59 -36.10 -3.79
C THR A 519 -15.12 -35.67 -5.18
N LEU A 520 -14.19 -36.40 -5.80
CA LEU A 520 -13.73 -36.13 -7.16
C LEU A 520 -14.85 -36.27 -8.22
N CYS A 521 -15.80 -37.18 -8.01
CA CYS A 521 -16.98 -37.31 -8.88
C CYS A 521 -17.98 -36.17 -8.67
N GLU A 522 -18.22 -35.76 -7.42
CA GLU A 522 -19.09 -34.62 -7.09
C GLU A 522 -18.56 -33.30 -7.66
N LEU A 523 -17.23 -33.15 -7.68
CA LEU A 523 -16.55 -32.05 -8.35
C LEU A 523 -16.45 -32.26 -9.88
N SER A 524 -16.97 -33.34 -10.45
CA SER A 524 -16.86 -33.66 -11.88
C SER A 524 -15.42 -33.73 -12.42
N ILE A 525 -14.43 -34.00 -11.55
CA ILE A 525 -13.05 -34.28 -11.94
C ILE A 525 -12.99 -35.68 -12.56
N PHE A 526 -13.66 -36.63 -11.94
CA PHE A 526 -13.94 -37.94 -12.52
C PHE A 526 -15.40 -38.03 -12.96
N LEU A 527 -15.63 -38.67 -14.10
CA LEU A 527 -16.95 -39.02 -14.61
C LEU A 527 -17.17 -40.53 -14.38
N GLN A 528 -18.33 -40.89 -13.85
CA GLN A 528 -18.69 -42.27 -13.56
C GLN A 528 -19.29 -42.97 -14.78
N GLY A 529 -18.85 -44.20 -15.07
CA GLY A 529 -19.32 -44.97 -16.21
C GLY A 529 -18.71 -46.36 -16.28
N PHE A 530 -18.70 -46.96 -17.48
CA PHE A 530 -18.26 -48.34 -17.70
C PHE A 530 -17.27 -48.45 -18.86
N LYS A 531 -16.24 -49.26 -18.67
CA LYS A 531 -15.28 -49.64 -19.73
C LYS A 531 -15.73 -50.95 -20.35
N LEU A 532 -16.40 -50.87 -21.50
CA LEU A 532 -17.06 -52.02 -22.12
C LEU A 532 -16.36 -52.45 -23.41
N LYS A 533 -16.19 -53.77 -23.56
CA LYS A 533 -15.72 -54.41 -24.80
C LYS A 533 -16.92 -54.81 -25.65
N CYS A 534 -16.98 -54.31 -26.88
CA CYS A 534 -18.05 -54.68 -27.81
C CYS A 534 -17.95 -56.17 -28.18
N THR A 535 -19.05 -56.91 -28.05
CA THR A 535 -19.10 -58.34 -28.42
C THR A 535 -19.09 -58.58 -29.93
N LYS A 536 -19.26 -57.54 -30.75
CA LYS A 536 -19.27 -57.62 -32.21
C LYS A 536 -17.92 -57.30 -32.84
N CYS A 537 -17.29 -56.18 -32.47
CA CYS A 537 -16.03 -55.73 -33.06
C CYS A 537 -14.82 -55.78 -32.11
N SER A 538 -15.01 -56.24 -30.86
CA SER A 538 -13.96 -56.33 -29.82
C SER A 538 -13.32 -55.00 -29.39
N SER A 539 -13.75 -53.85 -29.92
CA SER A 539 -13.28 -52.54 -29.50
C SER A 539 -13.70 -52.23 -28.06
N ILE A 540 -12.83 -51.56 -27.31
CA ILE A 540 -13.06 -51.16 -25.92
C ILE A 540 -13.29 -49.66 -25.88
N PHE A 541 -14.42 -49.24 -25.32
CA PHE A 541 -14.76 -47.84 -25.14
C PHE A 541 -15.27 -47.59 -23.72
N TRP A 542 -15.12 -46.35 -23.27
CA TRP A 542 -15.76 -45.88 -22.05
C TRP A 542 -17.13 -45.26 -22.37
N TYR A 543 -18.14 -45.62 -21.58
CA TYR A 543 -19.52 -45.15 -21.68
C TYR A 543 -19.90 -44.45 -20.37
N HIS A 544 -20.44 -43.24 -20.46
CA HIS A 544 -20.91 -42.49 -19.30
C HIS A 544 -22.14 -43.17 -18.70
N LEU A 545 -22.31 -43.15 -17.38
CA LEU A 545 -23.46 -43.78 -16.69
C LEU A 545 -24.82 -43.33 -17.24
N ARG A 546 -24.93 -42.06 -17.63
CA ARG A 546 -26.15 -41.49 -18.24
C ARG A 546 -26.42 -41.98 -19.68
N ASP A 547 -25.41 -42.50 -20.36
CA ASP A 547 -25.51 -42.99 -21.74
C ASP A 547 -25.73 -44.51 -21.77
N THR A 548 -25.85 -45.15 -20.60
CA THR A 548 -25.99 -46.59 -20.47
C THR A 548 -27.41 -47.01 -20.11
N SER A 549 -27.92 -48.01 -20.82
CA SER A 549 -29.13 -48.77 -20.50
C SER A 549 -28.81 -50.27 -20.48
N ASN A 550 -29.80 -51.16 -20.50
CA ASN A 550 -29.55 -52.61 -20.65
C ASN A 550 -28.74 -52.93 -21.94
N THR A 551 -28.89 -52.08 -22.97
CA THR A 551 -28.08 -52.09 -24.19
C THR A 551 -27.32 -50.78 -24.36
N VAL A 552 -26.19 -50.84 -25.07
CA VAL A 552 -25.41 -49.67 -25.49
C VAL A 552 -25.02 -49.77 -26.96
N ASN A 553 -24.97 -48.62 -27.64
CA ASN A 553 -24.52 -48.54 -29.02
C ASN A 553 -22.99 -48.48 -29.09
N CYS A 554 -22.37 -49.42 -29.83
CA CYS A 554 -20.91 -49.43 -29.95
C CYS A 554 -20.38 -48.21 -30.71
N LYS A 555 -19.54 -47.38 -30.07
CA LYS A 555 -18.89 -46.21 -30.70
C LYS A 555 -17.99 -46.53 -31.92
N GLY A 556 -17.64 -47.81 -32.13
CA GLY A 556 -16.84 -48.28 -33.25
C GLY A 556 -17.70 -48.80 -34.41
N CYS A 557 -18.41 -49.92 -34.20
CA CYS A 557 -19.19 -50.56 -35.26
C CYS A 557 -20.65 -50.14 -35.34
N LEU A 558 -21.10 -49.23 -34.46
CA LEU A 558 -22.46 -48.69 -34.37
C LEU A 558 -23.57 -49.73 -34.14
N LYS A 559 -23.21 -50.96 -33.78
CA LYS A 559 -24.16 -52.02 -33.39
C LYS A 559 -24.38 -52.02 -31.89
N ASP A 560 -25.61 -52.33 -31.50
CA ASP A 560 -25.97 -52.47 -30.09
C ASP A 560 -25.45 -53.78 -29.52
N PHE A 561 -25.09 -53.75 -28.23
CA PHE A 561 -24.78 -54.93 -27.44
C PHE A 561 -25.23 -54.75 -25.98
N ASN A 562 -25.49 -55.86 -25.30
CA ASN A 562 -25.91 -55.85 -23.90
C ASN A 562 -24.73 -55.51 -22.99
N ILE A 563 -24.97 -54.72 -21.95
CA ILE A 563 -24.00 -54.54 -20.87
C ILE A 563 -23.88 -55.86 -20.09
N PRO A 564 -22.66 -56.28 -19.69
CA PRO A 564 -22.48 -57.43 -18.79
C PRO A 564 -23.23 -57.25 -17.46
N ILE A 565 -23.79 -58.33 -16.92
CA ILE A 565 -24.60 -58.32 -15.69
C ILE A 565 -23.84 -57.69 -14.50
N GLU A 566 -22.52 -57.92 -14.42
CA GLU A 566 -21.65 -57.42 -13.35
C GLU A 566 -20.56 -56.49 -13.90
N ALA A 567 -20.94 -55.54 -14.77
CA ALA A 567 -19.99 -54.56 -15.26
C ALA A 567 -19.47 -53.66 -14.11
N GLU A 568 -18.15 -53.66 -13.89
CA GLU A 568 -17.53 -52.81 -12.88
C GLU A 568 -17.55 -51.32 -13.28
N PHE A 569 -17.74 -50.44 -12.30
CA PHE A 569 -17.59 -49.01 -12.50
C PHE A 569 -16.14 -48.65 -12.84
N SER A 570 -16.02 -47.71 -13.78
CA SER A 570 -14.78 -47.08 -14.17
C SER A 570 -14.96 -45.56 -14.23
N TYR A 571 -13.91 -44.85 -13.83
CA TYR A 571 -13.91 -43.42 -13.63
C TYR A 571 -13.03 -42.77 -14.69
N LYS A 572 -13.64 -42.03 -15.61
CA LYS A 572 -12.92 -41.33 -16.68
C LYS A 572 -12.51 -39.94 -16.19
N LEU A 573 -11.24 -39.58 -16.33
CA LEU A 573 -10.79 -38.22 -16.05
C LEU A 573 -11.49 -37.25 -17.01
N ASN A 574 -12.07 -36.18 -16.48
CA ASN A 574 -12.76 -35.17 -17.28
C ASN A 574 -11.77 -34.51 -18.26
N ASP A 575 -12.18 -34.40 -19.53
CA ASP A 575 -11.37 -33.81 -20.60
C ASP A 575 -10.98 -32.35 -20.25
N LEU A 576 -11.80 -31.62 -19.50
CA LEU A 576 -11.47 -30.29 -18.99
C LEU A 576 -10.24 -30.30 -18.07
N ILE A 577 -10.16 -31.26 -17.14
CA ILE A 577 -9.02 -31.40 -16.22
C ILE A 577 -7.78 -31.80 -17.03
N LYS A 578 -7.92 -32.82 -17.88
CA LYS A 578 -6.85 -33.31 -18.76
C LYS A 578 -6.26 -32.18 -19.61
N ASN A 579 -7.10 -31.40 -20.29
CA ASN A 579 -6.68 -30.33 -21.19
C ASN A 579 -6.07 -29.12 -20.47
N ASN A 580 -6.19 -29.00 -19.15
CA ASN A 580 -5.48 -27.98 -18.37
C ASN A 580 -4.13 -28.48 -17.82
N ILE A 581 -3.91 -29.80 -17.79
CA ILE A 581 -2.63 -30.41 -17.37
C ILE A 581 -1.73 -30.63 -18.60
N PHE A 582 -2.30 -31.03 -19.74
CA PHE A 582 -1.57 -31.37 -20.97
C PHE A 582 -2.27 -30.81 -22.22
N GLN A 583 -1.50 -30.21 -23.13
CA GLN A 583 -1.95 -29.79 -24.47
C GLN A 583 -1.94 -30.96 -25.46
N SER A 584 -0.96 -31.85 -25.29
CA SER A 584 -0.81 -33.09 -26.04
C SER A 584 -0.27 -34.16 -25.10
N LYS A 585 -0.23 -35.43 -25.54
CA LYS A 585 0.27 -36.53 -24.71
C LYS A 585 1.70 -36.34 -24.18
N THR A 586 2.49 -35.47 -24.80
CA THR A 586 3.90 -35.24 -24.45
C THR A 586 4.17 -33.82 -23.96
N GLN A 587 3.24 -32.88 -24.16
CA GLN A 587 3.43 -31.46 -23.84
C GLN A 587 2.50 -31.02 -22.71
N ARG A 588 3.11 -30.65 -21.58
CA ARG A 588 2.42 -30.01 -20.45
C ARG A 588 1.79 -28.69 -20.89
N ASP A 589 0.58 -28.40 -20.42
CA ASP A 589 -0.07 -27.10 -20.61
C ASP A 589 0.47 -26.10 -19.56
N GLY A 590 0.67 -24.84 -19.96
CA GLY A 590 1.02 -23.74 -19.05
C GLY A 590 -0.12 -23.38 -18.09
N ASN A 591 -1.37 -23.71 -18.42
CA ASN A 591 -2.55 -23.41 -17.61
C ASN A 591 -2.45 -23.93 -16.18
N LEU A 592 -1.95 -25.16 -15.96
CA LEU A 592 -1.78 -25.70 -14.62
C LEU A 592 -0.76 -24.89 -13.80
N THR A 593 0.30 -24.40 -14.45
CA THR A 593 1.28 -23.50 -13.80
C THR A 593 0.57 -22.23 -13.35
N VAL A 594 -0.20 -21.57 -14.23
CA VAL A 594 -0.98 -20.36 -13.90
C VAL A 594 -1.94 -20.62 -12.74
N ILE A 595 -2.71 -21.72 -12.78
CA ILE A 595 -3.65 -22.09 -11.71
C ILE A 595 -2.93 -22.20 -10.36
N ARG A 596 -1.78 -22.90 -10.31
CA ARG A 596 -1.02 -23.06 -9.06
C ARG A 596 -0.34 -21.77 -8.61
N THR A 597 0.07 -20.90 -9.53
CA THR A 597 0.50 -19.53 -9.21
C THR A 597 -0.62 -18.76 -8.52
N LEU A 598 -1.85 -18.80 -9.06
CA LEU A 598 -3.02 -18.16 -8.45
C LEU A 598 -3.38 -18.77 -7.08
N VAL A 599 -3.28 -20.10 -6.93
CA VAL A 599 -3.44 -20.79 -5.64
C VAL A 599 -2.40 -20.32 -4.62
N ASN A 600 -1.14 -20.14 -5.04
CA ASN A 600 -0.10 -19.60 -4.16
C ASN A 600 -0.45 -18.19 -3.69
N PHE A 601 -0.88 -17.31 -4.60
CA PHE A 601 -1.30 -15.96 -4.26
C PHE A 601 -2.51 -15.94 -3.34
N ALA A 602 -3.53 -16.72 -3.67
CA ALA A 602 -4.72 -16.86 -2.86
C ALA A 602 -4.32 -17.35 -1.46
N ILE A 603 -3.79 -18.55 -1.30
CA ILE A 603 -3.68 -19.18 0.03
C ILE A 603 -2.49 -18.68 0.85
N ARG A 604 -1.34 -18.45 0.20
CA ARG A 604 -0.05 -18.28 0.90
C ARG A 604 0.42 -16.83 0.99
N LYS A 605 -0.11 -15.93 0.15
CA LYS A 605 0.35 -14.53 0.07
C LYS A 605 -0.72 -13.52 0.48
N SER A 606 -2.00 -13.79 0.19
CA SER A 606 -3.09 -12.86 0.50
C SER A 606 -3.57 -13.00 1.94
N ASN A 607 -3.49 -11.91 2.69
CA ASN A 607 -4.00 -11.81 4.07
C ASN A 607 -5.27 -10.96 4.17
N ARG A 608 -5.55 -10.09 3.18
CA ARG A 608 -6.62 -9.07 3.26
C ARG A 608 -7.58 -9.12 2.09
N SER A 609 -7.08 -9.16 0.86
CA SER A 609 -7.89 -9.17 -0.36
C SER A 609 -7.20 -9.93 -1.50
N PHE A 610 -8.01 -10.65 -2.28
CA PHE A 610 -7.56 -11.39 -3.45
C PHE A 610 -8.58 -11.26 -4.58
N SER A 611 -8.11 -10.92 -5.77
CA SER A 611 -8.88 -10.98 -7.01
C SER A 611 -7.95 -11.38 -8.14
N TYR A 612 -8.48 -11.99 -9.19
CA TYR A 612 -7.67 -12.44 -10.30
C TYR A 612 -8.44 -12.37 -11.61
N SER A 613 -7.70 -12.29 -12.70
CA SER A 613 -8.22 -12.55 -14.03
C SER A 613 -7.49 -13.76 -14.58
N PRO A 614 -8.17 -14.63 -15.34
CA PRO A 614 -7.46 -15.58 -16.19
C PRO A 614 -6.59 -14.82 -17.21
N GLN A 615 -5.86 -15.58 -18.05
CA GLN A 615 -4.98 -15.02 -19.08
C GLN A 615 -5.67 -13.93 -19.91
N LEU A 616 -4.93 -12.87 -20.23
CA LEU A 616 -5.50 -11.67 -20.84
C LEU A 616 -4.84 -11.36 -22.17
N ASN A 617 -5.67 -11.07 -23.15
CA ASN A 617 -5.29 -10.45 -24.40
C ASN A 617 -5.36 -8.93 -24.27
N LEU A 618 -4.32 -8.26 -24.74
CA LEU A 618 -4.24 -6.80 -24.82
C LEU A 618 -4.37 -6.37 -26.28
N TYR A 619 -5.24 -5.39 -26.56
CA TYR A 619 -5.50 -4.91 -27.92
C TYR A 619 -5.05 -3.47 -28.07
N ALA A 620 -4.25 -3.20 -29.10
CA ALA A 620 -3.84 -1.83 -29.48
C ALA A 620 -4.86 -1.14 -30.43
N ASP A 621 -5.83 -1.90 -30.95
CA ASP A 621 -6.92 -1.42 -31.80
C ASP A 621 -8.21 -2.18 -31.44
N VAL A 622 -9.29 -1.44 -31.18
CA VAL A 622 -10.61 -1.98 -30.82
C VAL A 622 -11.23 -2.77 -31.98
N HIS A 623 -10.85 -2.48 -33.22
CA HIS A 623 -11.35 -3.16 -34.41
C HIS A 623 -10.51 -4.38 -34.81
N SER A 624 -9.29 -4.50 -34.30
CA SER A 624 -8.43 -5.66 -34.53
C SER A 624 -8.87 -6.84 -33.68
N ARG A 625 -9.10 -7.99 -34.32
CA ARG A 625 -9.28 -9.27 -33.61
C ARG A 625 -7.95 -9.88 -33.15
N LYS A 626 -6.81 -9.34 -33.59
CA LYS A 626 -5.49 -9.85 -33.23
C LYS A 626 -4.97 -9.11 -32.00
N PRO A 627 -4.66 -9.82 -30.90
CA PRO A 627 -4.04 -9.19 -29.74
C PRO A 627 -2.64 -8.69 -30.07
N ALA A 628 -2.27 -7.55 -29.49
CA ALA A 628 -0.92 -7.01 -29.56
C ALA A 628 0.03 -7.80 -28.65
N ASN A 629 -0.43 -8.08 -27.42
CA ASN A 629 0.31 -8.78 -26.40
C ASN A 629 -0.65 -9.65 -25.56
N GLU A 630 -0.08 -10.56 -24.76
CA GLU A 630 -0.79 -11.42 -23.83
C GLU A 630 -0.14 -11.38 -22.44
N ILE A 631 -0.93 -11.64 -21.39
CA ILE A 631 -0.44 -11.79 -20.02
C ILE A 631 -0.94 -13.12 -19.44
N ASP A 632 -0.01 -13.96 -18.99
CA ASP A 632 -0.33 -15.29 -18.45
C ASP A 632 -1.02 -15.21 -17.07
N VAL A 633 -0.46 -14.38 -16.17
CA VAL A 633 -0.90 -14.25 -14.78
C VAL A 633 -1.32 -12.81 -14.52
N VAL A 634 -2.55 -12.61 -14.03
CA VAL A 634 -3.02 -11.29 -13.59
C VAL A 634 -3.79 -11.42 -12.28
N ALA A 635 -3.31 -10.72 -11.25
CA ALA A 635 -3.92 -10.76 -9.93
C ALA A 635 -3.82 -9.43 -9.18
N LEU A 636 -4.75 -9.24 -8.25
CA LEU A 636 -4.71 -8.25 -7.21
C LEU A 636 -4.54 -8.97 -5.86
N VAL A 637 -3.43 -8.70 -5.18
CA VAL A 637 -3.12 -9.33 -3.88
C VAL A 637 -2.83 -8.24 -2.87
N ASP A 638 -3.72 -8.08 -1.89
CA ASP A 638 -3.62 -7.08 -0.81
C ASP A 638 -3.33 -5.65 -1.34
N GLY A 639 -3.98 -5.29 -2.45
CA GLY A 639 -3.83 -3.99 -3.12
C GLY A 639 -2.56 -3.85 -3.95
N LYS A 640 -1.86 -4.93 -4.28
CA LYS A 640 -0.77 -4.94 -5.27
C LYS A 640 -1.26 -5.50 -6.59
N PHE A 641 -1.05 -4.77 -7.67
CA PHE A 641 -1.30 -5.25 -9.03
C PHE A 641 -0.13 -6.12 -9.49
N ILE A 642 -0.41 -7.40 -9.74
CA ILE A 642 0.58 -8.40 -10.13
C ILE A 642 0.28 -8.83 -11.56
N ILE A 643 1.29 -8.76 -12.41
CA ILE A 643 1.30 -9.48 -13.68
C ILE A 643 2.43 -10.52 -13.69
N GLY A 644 2.38 -11.46 -14.62
CA GLY A 644 3.47 -12.41 -14.73
C GLY A 644 3.38 -13.35 -15.91
N GLU A 645 4.48 -14.08 -16.06
CA GLU A 645 4.68 -15.12 -17.05
C GLU A 645 4.81 -16.47 -16.35
N ALA A 646 4.09 -17.49 -16.83
CA ALA A 646 4.08 -18.82 -16.24
C ALA A 646 4.55 -19.87 -17.26
N LYS A 647 5.58 -20.63 -16.92
CA LYS A 647 6.13 -21.68 -17.79
C LYS A 647 6.28 -23.00 -17.05
N HIS A 648 6.24 -24.12 -17.77
CA HIS A 648 6.46 -25.40 -17.11
C HIS A 648 7.91 -25.52 -16.61
N SER A 649 8.87 -25.20 -17.46
CA SER A 649 10.30 -25.16 -17.12
C SER A 649 10.89 -23.76 -17.25
N SER A 650 11.82 -23.41 -16.36
CA SER A 650 12.50 -22.12 -16.37
C SER A 650 13.36 -21.88 -17.62
N LYS A 651 13.69 -22.92 -18.40
CA LYS A 651 14.39 -22.73 -19.68
C LYS A 651 13.54 -22.02 -20.73
N GLU A 652 12.22 -22.10 -20.63
CA GLU A 652 11.29 -21.57 -21.60
C GLU A 652 11.22 -20.04 -21.55
N PHE A 653 11.58 -19.42 -20.42
CA PHE A 653 11.70 -17.95 -20.33
C PHE A 653 12.77 -17.38 -21.28
N SER A 654 13.83 -18.15 -21.55
CA SER A 654 14.88 -17.74 -22.48
C SER A 654 14.71 -18.29 -23.90
N ALA A 655 13.59 -18.95 -24.19
CA ALA A 655 13.32 -19.47 -25.53
C ALA A 655 13.16 -18.32 -26.53
N ASN A 656 13.47 -18.58 -27.80
CA ASN A 656 13.33 -17.62 -28.91
C ASN A 656 13.94 -16.24 -28.60
N SER A 657 15.17 -16.24 -28.05
CA SER A 657 15.89 -15.01 -27.69
C SER A 657 15.16 -14.15 -26.66
N ASN A 658 14.63 -14.75 -25.58
CA ASN A 658 13.93 -14.06 -24.48
C ASN A 658 12.60 -13.37 -24.87
N LYS A 659 11.98 -13.75 -26.00
CA LYS A 659 10.77 -13.09 -26.52
C LYS A 659 9.65 -12.89 -25.48
N SER A 660 9.41 -13.87 -24.60
CA SER A 660 8.38 -13.74 -23.56
C SER A 660 8.75 -12.70 -22.49
N LEU A 661 10.02 -12.65 -22.09
CA LEU A 661 10.51 -11.65 -21.14
C LEU A 661 10.46 -10.24 -21.76
N ASP A 662 10.84 -10.09 -23.03
CA ASP A 662 10.80 -8.81 -23.71
C ASP A 662 9.36 -8.30 -23.84
N SER A 663 8.41 -9.17 -24.23
CA SER A 663 6.98 -8.84 -24.23
C SER A 663 6.48 -8.40 -22.85
N LEU A 664 6.88 -9.11 -21.80
CA LEU A 664 6.49 -8.77 -20.42
C LEU A 664 7.08 -7.43 -19.98
N ILE A 665 8.33 -7.11 -20.36
CA ILE A 665 8.96 -5.81 -20.11
C ILE A 665 8.16 -4.70 -20.79
N GLU A 666 7.81 -4.86 -22.08
CA GLU A 666 7.02 -3.86 -22.80
C GLU A 666 5.68 -3.59 -22.13
N ILE A 667 4.95 -4.65 -21.76
CA ILE A 667 3.67 -4.53 -21.05
C ILE A 667 3.86 -3.81 -19.71
N ALA A 668 4.85 -4.22 -18.92
CA ALA A 668 5.06 -3.66 -17.59
C ALA A 668 5.51 -2.19 -17.61
N LYS A 669 6.27 -1.76 -18.62
CA LYS A 669 6.63 -0.34 -18.79
C LYS A 669 5.40 0.54 -19.04
N ASP A 670 4.44 0.02 -19.81
CA ASP A 670 3.20 0.76 -20.11
C ASP A 670 2.24 0.77 -18.91
N ILE A 671 1.97 -0.39 -18.30
CA ILE A 671 0.90 -0.52 -17.28
C ILE A 671 1.38 -0.31 -15.84
N ARG A 672 2.70 -0.35 -15.59
CA ARG A 672 3.35 -0.13 -14.29
C ARG A 672 2.80 -0.99 -13.12
N PRO A 673 2.89 -2.33 -13.21
CA PRO A 673 2.34 -3.25 -12.22
C PRO A 673 3.23 -3.37 -10.99
N ASP A 674 2.69 -3.27 -9.77
CA ASP A 674 3.47 -3.33 -8.52
C ASP A 674 4.47 -4.48 -8.45
N LYS A 675 4.11 -5.62 -9.07
CA LYS A 675 4.93 -6.81 -9.11
C LYS A 675 4.88 -7.51 -10.46
N ILE A 676 6.04 -8.01 -10.88
CA ILE A 676 6.18 -9.00 -11.95
C ILE A 676 6.52 -10.35 -11.31
N VAL A 677 5.77 -11.39 -11.65
CA VAL A 677 6.07 -12.77 -11.25
C VAL A 677 6.55 -13.61 -12.43
N LEU A 678 7.63 -14.35 -12.21
CA LEU A 678 8.06 -15.44 -13.08
C LEU A 678 7.81 -16.75 -12.35
N SER A 679 6.87 -17.55 -12.84
CA SER A 679 6.49 -18.81 -12.18
C SER A 679 6.79 -20.04 -13.02
N CYS A 680 7.37 -21.06 -12.40
CA CYS A 680 7.56 -22.36 -13.05
C CYS A 680 7.53 -23.54 -12.09
N TYR A 681 7.39 -24.74 -12.65
CA TYR A 681 7.50 -26.00 -11.92
C TYR A 681 8.94 -26.48 -11.77
N LYS A 682 9.73 -26.37 -12.84
CA LYS A 682 11.09 -26.92 -12.89
C LYS A 682 12.10 -25.81 -13.11
N ASN A 683 13.02 -25.63 -12.17
CA ASN A 683 14.13 -24.71 -12.35
C ASN A 683 15.36 -25.43 -12.93
N GLU A 684 15.51 -25.40 -14.25
CA GLU A 684 16.65 -25.99 -14.93
C GLU A 684 17.86 -25.05 -14.89
N TYR A 685 18.98 -25.52 -14.33
CA TYR A 685 20.28 -24.83 -14.32
C TYR A 685 20.24 -23.37 -13.81
N GLY A 686 19.35 -23.07 -12.86
CA GLY A 686 19.19 -21.73 -12.29
C GLY A 686 18.71 -20.67 -13.30
N LYS A 687 18.03 -21.08 -14.39
CA LYS A 687 17.55 -20.15 -15.41
C LYS A 687 16.44 -19.21 -14.92
N LEU A 688 15.71 -19.57 -13.87
CA LEU A 688 14.70 -18.69 -13.27
C LEU A 688 15.33 -17.40 -12.71
N GLU A 689 16.43 -17.56 -11.97
CA GLU A 689 17.22 -16.46 -11.40
C GLU A 689 17.85 -15.58 -12.50
N LYS A 690 18.28 -16.19 -13.61
CA LYS A 690 18.76 -15.45 -14.78
C LYS A 690 17.67 -14.60 -15.41
N ALA A 691 16.46 -15.13 -15.53
CA ALA A 691 15.31 -14.39 -16.04
C ALA A 691 14.92 -13.23 -15.10
N ARG A 692 14.94 -13.43 -13.78
CA ARG A 692 14.76 -12.34 -12.80
C ARG A 692 15.79 -11.23 -12.99
N LYS A 693 17.07 -11.59 -13.05
CA LYS A 693 18.16 -10.62 -13.27
C LYS A 693 18.03 -9.85 -14.58
N TYR A 694 17.58 -10.52 -15.65
CA TYR A 694 17.30 -9.89 -16.94
C TYR A 694 16.23 -8.80 -16.83
N LEU A 695 15.11 -9.10 -16.16
CA LEU A 695 14.06 -8.10 -15.88
C LEU A 695 14.62 -6.97 -15.00
N GLN A 696 15.32 -7.27 -13.91
CA GLN A 696 15.89 -6.25 -13.02
C GLN A 696 16.82 -5.29 -13.73
N HIS A 697 17.68 -5.81 -14.62
CA HIS A 697 18.55 -4.97 -15.44
C HIS A 697 17.74 -4.04 -16.36
N SER A 698 16.66 -4.55 -16.97
CA SER A 698 15.81 -3.81 -17.89
C SER A 698 15.03 -2.67 -17.24
N PHE A 699 14.75 -2.75 -15.94
CA PHE A 699 14.08 -1.69 -15.16
C PHE A 699 15.04 -0.79 -14.39
N SER A 700 16.34 -1.10 -14.33
CA SER A 700 17.31 -0.38 -13.48
C SER A 700 17.47 1.12 -13.80
N LYS A 701 17.06 1.55 -15.00
CA LYS A 701 17.13 2.94 -15.46
C LYS A 701 15.76 3.60 -15.64
N GLU A 702 14.70 2.85 -15.38
CA GLU A 702 13.32 3.35 -15.52
C GLU A 702 12.94 4.13 -14.26
N ASP A 703 12.07 5.12 -14.41
CA ASP A 703 11.52 5.87 -13.26
C ASP A 703 10.54 5.03 -12.43
N TYR A 704 10.15 3.87 -12.98
CA TYR A 704 9.29 2.88 -12.36
C TYR A 704 10.00 1.53 -12.28
N ILE A 705 10.12 0.98 -11.07
CA ILE A 705 10.78 -0.30 -10.81
C ILE A 705 9.80 -1.24 -10.09
N PRO A 706 9.24 -2.25 -10.77
CA PRO A 706 8.37 -3.24 -10.13
C PRO A 706 9.18 -4.18 -9.23
N ASP A 707 8.53 -4.76 -8.21
CA ASP A 707 9.10 -5.89 -7.48
C ASP A 707 9.11 -7.13 -8.40
N ILE A 708 10.24 -7.79 -8.57
CA ILE A 708 10.36 -8.95 -9.47
C ILE A 708 10.55 -10.20 -8.61
N GLU A 709 9.52 -11.05 -8.59
CA GLU A 709 9.46 -12.25 -7.77
C GLU A 709 9.59 -13.52 -8.61
N GLU A 710 10.45 -14.43 -8.15
CA GLU A 710 10.53 -15.79 -8.67
C GLU A 710 9.61 -16.70 -7.86
N LEU A 711 8.80 -17.49 -8.55
CA LEU A 711 7.94 -18.47 -7.92
C LEU A 711 8.19 -19.87 -8.50
N LEU A 712 9.09 -20.60 -7.85
CA LEU A 712 9.22 -22.05 -8.05
C LEU A 712 8.08 -22.75 -7.29
N LEU A 713 7.14 -23.32 -8.04
CA LEU A 713 6.00 -24.02 -7.46
C LEU A 713 6.48 -25.31 -6.78
N HIS A 714 6.02 -25.54 -5.56
CA HIS A 714 6.34 -26.75 -4.80
C HIS A 714 5.97 -28.01 -5.59
N GLU A 715 6.85 -28.99 -5.66
CA GLU A 715 6.50 -30.29 -6.23
C GLU A 715 5.53 -31.02 -5.30
N PRO A 716 4.47 -31.67 -5.81
CA PRO A 716 3.58 -32.43 -4.95
C PRO A 716 4.35 -33.53 -4.22
N ASP A 717 3.92 -33.90 -3.02
CA ASP A 717 4.55 -34.95 -2.21
C ASP A 717 3.51 -35.96 -1.69
N TYR A 718 4.00 -37.02 -1.05
CA TYR A 718 3.16 -38.10 -0.51
C TYR A 718 2.82 -37.90 0.97
N PHE A 719 2.97 -36.69 1.51
CA PHE A 719 2.77 -36.44 2.94
C PHE A 719 1.33 -36.74 3.39
N ASP A 720 0.35 -36.38 2.57
CA ASP A 720 -1.09 -36.54 2.87
C ASP A 720 -1.53 -38.01 2.95
N LEU A 721 -0.73 -38.97 2.46
CA LEU A 721 -1.05 -40.40 2.51
C LEU A 721 -1.23 -40.94 3.93
N ARG A 722 -0.66 -40.27 4.95
CA ARG A 722 -0.80 -40.65 6.37
C ARG A 722 -2.05 -40.05 7.03
N GLY A 723 -2.73 -39.14 6.33
CA GLY A 723 -3.82 -38.35 6.88
C GLY A 723 -5.15 -39.10 6.93
N SER A 724 -6.08 -38.56 7.72
CA SER A 724 -7.48 -39.02 7.81
C SER A 724 -8.26 -38.92 6.49
N LYS A 725 -7.71 -38.23 5.48
CA LYS A 725 -8.27 -38.21 4.13
C LYS A 725 -8.23 -39.59 3.45
N TYR A 726 -7.15 -40.34 3.69
CA TYR A 726 -6.95 -41.65 3.07
C TYR A 726 -7.55 -42.80 3.89
N PHE A 727 -7.68 -42.63 5.19
CA PHE A 727 -8.20 -43.64 6.10
C PHE A 727 -9.48 -43.16 6.77
N TYR A 728 -10.59 -43.84 6.46
CA TYR A 728 -11.86 -43.60 7.14
C TYR A 728 -11.76 -44.05 8.60
N TYR A 729 -12.08 -43.15 9.54
CA TYR A 729 -12.08 -43.43 10.97
C TYR A 729 -13.51 -43.65 11.48
#